data_AF-A0A8T2VFG1-F1
#
_entry.id   AF-A0A8T2VFG1-F1
#
_cell.length_a   1.000
_cell.length_b   1.000
_cell.length_c   1.000
_cell.angle_alpha   90.00
_cell.angle_beta   90.00
_cell.angle_gamma   90.00
#
_symmetry.space_group_name_H-M   'P 1'
#
loop_
_entity.id
_entity.type
_entity.pdbx_description
1 polymer ?
#
loop_
_entity_poly.entity_id
_entity_poly.type
_entity_poly.pdbx_seq_one_letter_code
_entity_poly.pdbx_strand_id
1 'polypeptide(L)'
;MRCLTPACSPSSERLAVLYPHLSNMLVLQTSSGIDHQLLNKRPRACLAYGGDKPLRYNRLNCRCNASSFAGRVADYASSNKTRNTGGAHQSMDDKVQRRLEIFHEGQDGPPLRILPIGGLGEIGMNCMLVGHYDRYILIDSGLMFPDYEDLGVQKILPDTGFIHRWRHKIEAVIITHGHEDHIGALPWVFPVLDPSTPIYATSFTMELIKRRLDEYAIKSDGRLKIFDMRTRFNAGPFEIESIRVTHSIPDCCGLILRCCDGTIFHTGDWKIDESPIDNKYFDRTALEQLSKEGVTLMMSDSTNVLSPGRTTSEADVAKALMHKVLSAKGRVITTQFASNVHRLGSIKLAAEASGRKLVFLGMSLRTYLDAAWRDGQAPFDPSILVKPEDMDLFAPKDLLIVTTGSQAEPRAALNLASFGNSRSLKLNKEDLVLYSAKVIPGNEIRVMKMMNRIAELGPNIAMGRAENLHTSGHAYRGELEEVIQLVKPQHFMPVHGEYAFLKEHERLGKDSGVRHTAVIKNGEMLGVAPLRNRKVLSSGFFPLGKEDLTLMYNDGDKAFGTAADLCIGERLRIALNGIIIVSMEVMRKEADKRHWQKGSDGPQNGLRGRVKITTRCLWVDRGKLLDALHKAATAALSSLPLDAALGLIEHTVGLALRKVVQKYSNRRPDVIVIASEASQSVRNPAVSQNGISIDEKRRTGSIQEKQVDAKWRSKQKQEPRSAFLKTQTSRGGNHPSFLKQNVKSKFHRAADEHTESRNGAKEEMTLSSPKERTVYNGSESDLLPETPNSLETVSTESLTEEVNMTTRSTRESSDAGLMEEKAMDDSVNSAKMSSPTIRRKWKSGEVLVLIEARKQEENNLQQGQGRKRIWKAVAEALAEAGFERTPDQCKTVWFSLVKRYKSSVEAVNNGAKNFSFYDAMHVALSGMEVVSNKKSKE
;
A
#
# COMPACT_ATOMS: atom_id res chain seq x y z
N MET A 1 2.08 41.75 -16.05
CA MET A 1 1.85 42.96 -16.89
C MET A 1 0.46 42.86 -17.50
N ARG A 2 -0.20 43.99 -17.77
CA ARG A 2 -1.66 44.12 -18.03
C ARG A 2 -2.53 43.85 -16.81
N CYS A 3 -3.60 44.64 -16.72
CA CYS A 3 -4.48 44.78 -15.55
C CYS A 3 -5.90 44.33 -15.90
N LEU A 4 -6.75 44.14 -14.90
CA LEU A 4 -8.16 44.59 -14.94
C LEU A 4 -8.74 44.62 -13.51
N THR A 5 -9.43 45.71 -13.18
CA THR A 5 -10.24 45.90 -11.95
C THR A 5 -11.65 46.32 -12.37
N PRO A 6 -12.65 46.09 -11.50
CA PRO A 6 -13.32 47.24 -10.89
C PRO A 6 -13.64 47.05 -9.40
N ALA A 7 -14.27 48.05 -8.78
CA ALA A 7 -14.32 48.26 -7.34
C ALA A 7 -15.64 47.83 -6.64
N CYS A 8 -15.55 47.69 -5.29
CA CYS A 8 -16.43 48.20 -4.22
C CYS A 8 -17.92 48.54 -4.49
N SER A 9 -18.91 48.47 -3.58
CA SER A 9 -19.11 48.04 -2.16
C SER A 9 -20.51 48.59 -1.71
N PRO A 10 -20.97 48.62 -0.44
CA PRO A 10 -20.91 47.69 0.71
C PRO A 10 -22.31 47.35 1.31
N SER A 11 -22.42 46.44 2.31
CA SER A 11 -23.31 46.59 3.51
C SER A 11 -23.27 45.37 4.48
N SER A 12 -23.30 45.64 5.80
CA SER A 12 -23.67 44.80 6.98
C SER A 12 -23.34 43.28 7.01
N GLU A 13 -22.51 42.75 7.94
CA GLU A 13 -22.78 42.50 9.39
C GLU A 13 -23.85 41.39 9.66
N ARG A 14 -23.65 40.33 10.50
CA ARG A 14 -22.56 39.92 11.43
C ARG A 14 -22.47 38.38 11.57
N LEU A 15 -21.28 37.85 11.91
CA LEU A 15 -20.99 37.08 13.15
C LEU A 15 -19.50 36.62 13.17
N ALA A 16 -18.95 36.29 14.34
CA ALA A 16 -17.51 36.08 14.59
C ALA A 16 -17.23 34.85 15.50
N VAL A 17 -16.00 34.72 16.07
CA VAL A 17 -15.40 33.59 16.87
C VAL A 17 -14.51 32.68 15.99
N LEU A 18 -13.19 32.45 16.16
CA LEU A 18 -12.07 32.91 17.05
C LEU A 18 -10.89 33.45 16.17
N TYR A 19 -9.68 33.89 16.58
CA TYR A 19 -8.78 33.75 17.76
C TYR A 19 -7.90 35.02 17.95
N PRO A 20 -7.22 35.22 19.10
CA PRO A 20 -6.36 36.40 19.35
C PRO A 20 -4.83 36.16 19.33
N HIS A 21 -4.09 37.26 19.11
CA HIS A 21 -2.67 37.53 19.39
C HIS A 21 -1.53 36.80 18.62
N LEU A 22 -1.10 37.45 17.54
CA LEU A 22 0.33 37.79 17.34
C LEU A 22 0.61 39.18 17.93
N SER A 23 1.89 39.50 18.19
CA SER A 23 2.36 40.84 18.56
C SER A 23 3.40 41.35 17.56
N ASN A 24 3.33 42.63 17.21
CA ASN A 24 4.16 43.27 16.17
C ASN A 24 5.51 43.75 16.70
N MET A 25 6.51 43.82 15.81
CA MET A 25 7.42 44.97 15.74
C MET A 25 7.63 45.40 14.29
N LEU A 26 7.59 46.72 14.06
CA LEU A 26 8.00 47.37 12.83
C LEU A 26 9.50 47.68 12.87
N VAL A 27 10.17 47.63 11.71
CA VAL A 27 11.16 48.65 11.30
C VAL A 27 10.97 48.91 9.79
N LEU A 28 11.20 50.15 9.35
CA LEU A 28 10.99 50.57 7.96
C LEU A 28 12.15 50.16 7.02
N GLN A 29 11.86 50.04 5.72
CA GLN A 29 12.87 50.11 4.66
C GLN A 29 12.97 51.53 4.10
N THR A 30 14.20 52.00 3.85
CA THR A 30 14.51 53.22 3.10
C THR A 30 15.54 52.92 2.00
N SER A 31 15.53 53.70 0.92
CA SER A 31 16.11 53.31 -0.37
C SER A 31 17.40 54.04 -0.77
N SER A 32 18.46 53.27 -1.04
CA SER A 32 19.59 53.55 -1.95
C SER A 32 20.43 52.26 -2.08
N GLY A 33 21.22 52.01 -3.14
CA GLY A 33 21.53 52.78 -4.35
C GLY A 33 23.05 52.83 -4.60
N ILE A 34 23.48 52.80 -5.87
CA ILE A 34 24.87 52.97 -6.36
C ILE A 34 25.79 51.71 -6.34
N ASP A 35 25.68 50.91 -7.40
CA ASP A 35 26.65 50.74 -8.51
C ASP A 35 28.11 50.21 -8.43
N HIS A 36 28.50 49.69 -9.61
CA HIS A 36 29.85 49.54 -10.22
C HIS A 36 30.98 48.65 -9.62
N GLN A 37 31.01 47.40 -10.12
CA GLN A 37 32.04 46.84 -11.04
C GLN A 37 33.53 46.56 -10.67
N LEU A 38 33.99 45.44 -11.25
CA LEU A 38 35.27 45.20 -11.98
C LEU A 38 36.49 44.47 -11.35
N LEU A 39 37.19 43.75 -12.26
CA LEU A 39 38.59 43.29 -12.28
C LEU A 39 39.07 42.05 -11.46
N ASN A 40 38.91 40.88 -12.10
CA ASN A 40 39.98 39.92 -12.44
C ASN A 40 41.37 40.05 -11.75
N LYS A 41 41.84 38.95 -11.13
CA LYS A 41 42.94 38.10 -11.69
C LYS A 41 43.25 36.81 -10.88
N ARG A 42 43.45 35.71 -11.61
CA ARG A 42 44.26 34.52 -11.25
C ARG A 42 45.77 34.83 -11.52
N PRO A 43 46.81 34.11 -11.01
CA PRO A 43 46.88 32.64 -11.05
C PRO A 43 47.77 31.90 -9.99
N ARG A 44 47.84 30.56 -10.15
CA ARG A 44 48.97 29.58 -10.05
C ARG A 44 50.22 29.88 -9.18
N ALA A 45 50.99 28.90 -8.68
CA ALA A 45 50.88 27.44 -8.41
C ALA A 45 52.29 26.92 -7.97
N CYS A 46 52.42 25.63 -7.58
CA CYS A 46 53.70 24.86 -7.52
C CYS A 46 54.73 25.30 -6.44
N LEU A 47 55.74 24.53 -5.99
CA LEU A 47 56.24 23.12 -6.02
C LEU A 47 57.16 22.98 -4.76
N ALA A 48 57.64 21.85 -4.22
CA ALA A 48 57.21 20.44 -4.11
C ALA A 48 58.28 19.66 -3.27
N TYR A 49 58.18 18.31 -3.19
CA TYR A 49 59.06 17.38 -2.45
C TYR A 49 59.00 17.46 -0.91
N GLY A 50 59.27 16.39 -0.14
CA GLY A 50 59.55 14.99 -0.51
C GLY A 50 60.61 14.35 0.42
N GLY A 51 60.33 13.19 1.03
CA GLY A 51 61.28 12.52 1.94
C GLY A 51 60.64 11.37 2.72
N ASP A 52 61.44 10.37 3.09
CA ASP A 52 60.99 9.01 3.41
C ASP A 52 60.72 8.69 4.91
N LYS A 53 60.30 7.43 5.14
CA LYS A 53 60.05 6.74 6.43
C LYS A 53 61.38 6.40 7.16
N PRO A 54 61.42 5.65 8.29
CA PRO A 54 60.36 5.17 9.20
C PRO A 54 60.64 5.38 10.71
N LEU A 55 59.72 4.98 11.60
CA LEU A 55 59.96 3.98 12.68
C LEU A 55 58.71 3.77 13.58
N ARG A 56 58.69 2.64 14.31
CA ARG A 56 57.72 2.30 15.37
C ARG A 56 58.42 2.37 16.74
N TYR A 57 57.72 2.78 17.81
CA TYR A 57 57.34 1.86 18.92
C TYR A 57 56.47 2.52 20.01
N ASN A 58 55.34 1.87 20.31
CA ASN A 58 54.57 1.78 21.57
C ASN A 58 54.64 2.83 22.71
N ARG A 59 53.41 3.13 23.18
CA ARG A 59 52.87 3.02 24.58
C ARG A 59 52.72 4.26 25.47
N LEU A 60 51.63 4.15 26.25
CA LEU A 60 51.30 4.71 27.56
C LEU A 60 50.52 6.04 27.68
N ASN A 61 49.47 5.90 28.49
CA ASN A 61 48.51 6.88 29.00
C ASN A 61 49.12 8.21 29.47
N CYS A 62 48.29 9.27 29.45
CA CYS A 62 48.31 10.23 30.54
C CYS A 62 46.88 10.67 30.96
N ARG A 63 46.74 11.10 32.21
CA ARG A 63 45.50 11.66 32.78
C ARG A 63 45.44 13.17 32.53
N CYS A 64 44.23 13.74 32.49
CA CYS A 64 44.01 15.13 32.88
C CYS A 64 42.96 15.18 34.00
N ASN A 65 43.30 15.84 35.11
CA ASN A 65 42.39 16.07 36.23
C ASN A 65 41.70 17.44 36.09
N ALA A 66 40.58 17.63 36.79
CA ALA A 66 39.91 18.93 36.88
C ALA A 66 40.70 19.93 37.75
N SER A 67 40.47 21.22 37.51
CA SER A 67 40.70 22.30 38.48
C SER A 67 39.58 23.34 38.38
N SER A 68 39.28 24.00 39.49
CA SER A 68 38.06 24.79 39.71
C SER A 68 38.30 26.29 39.72
N PHE A 69 37.28 27.09 39.41
CA PHE A 69 37.06 28.39 40.06
C PHE A 69 35.57 28.64 40.31
N ALA A 70 35.23 29.47 41.31
CA ALA A 70 33.90 29.52 41.93
C ALA A 70 33.22 30.91 41.83
N GLY A 71 31.87 30.93 41.85
CA GLY A 71 31.06 32.15 41.68
C GLY A 71 29.63 32.04 42.24
N ARG A 72 29.52 32.12 43.58
CA ARG A 72 28.32 32.14 44.45
C ARG A 72 26.96 32.53 43.83
N VAL A 73 25.92 31.74 44.17
CA VAL A 73 24.55 32.22 44.50
C VAL A 73 24.15 31.56 45.82
N ALA A 74 23.30 32.20 46.63
CA ALA A 74 23.03 31.81 48.02
C ALA A 74 21.77 30.93 48.21
N ASP A 75 21.76 30.14 49.28
CA ASP A 75 20.62 29.34 49.73
C ASP A 75 19.44 30.18 50.23
N TYR A 76 18.22 29.69 50.03
CA TYR A 76 17.19 29.68 51.06
C TYR A 76 16.34 28.41 50.93
N ALA A 77 15.97 27.80 52.05
CA ALA A 77 15.40 26.46 52.09
C ALA A 77 13.86 26.45 52.17
N SER A 78 13.22 25.41 51.64
CA SER A 78 12.33 24.57 52.47
C SER A 78 11.99 23.23 51.83
N SER A 79 11.97 22.20 52.68
CA SER A 79 11.27 20.93 52.46
C SER A 79 9.80 21.15 52.06
N ASN A 80 9.30 20.31 51.15
CA ASN A 80 8.00 19.68 51.35
C ASN A 80 7.93 18.28 50.70
N LYS A 81 8.36 17.25 51.44
CA LYS A 81 8.12 15.85 51.06
C LYS A 81 6.66 15.48 51.29
N THR A 82 5.84 15.54 50.24
CA THR A 82 4.50 14.93 50.24
C THR A 82 4.62 13.41 50.34
N ARG A 83 4.43 12.88 51.56
CA ARG A 83 4.28 11.45 51.84
C ARG A 83 3.02 10.94 51.12
N ASN A 84 3.19 10.40 49.92
CA ASN A 84 2.07 9.82 49.17
C ASN A 84 1.73 8.41 49.71
N THR A 85 0.95 8.36 50.80
CA THR A 85 0.47 7.12 51.41
C THR A 85 -0.73 6.58 50.63
N GLY A 86 -0.48 5.84 49.54
CA GLY A 86 -1.53 5.25 48.72
C GLY A 86 -1.14 3.95 48.01
N GLY A 87 -1.84 2.86 48.35
CA GLY A 87 -1.92 1.65 47.53
C GLY A 87 -0.70 0.71 47.54
N ALA A 88 -0.63 -0.18 48.53
CA ALA A 88 -0.08 -1.51 48.28
C ALA A 88 -1.03 -2.30 47.36
N HIS A 89 -0.50 -3.25 46.59
CA HIS A 89 -1.14 -3.86 45.40
C HIS A 89 -1.32 -2.91 44.20
N GLN A 90 -0.24 -2.79 43.42
CA GLN A 90 -0.30 -2.60 41.97
C GLN A 90 0.22 -3.90 41.36
N SER A 91 -0.45 -4.47 40.36
CA SER A 91 0.05 -5.66 39.66
C SER A 91 1.39 -5.36 38.98
N MET A 92 2.16 -6.41 38.68
CA MET A 92 3.29 -6.27 37.78
C MET A 92 2.81 -5.88 36.37
N ASP A 93 1.62 -6.34 35.99
CA ASP A 93 0.95 -5.95 34.74
C ASP A 93 0.64 -4.45 34.71
N ASP A 94 0.05 -3.88 35.78
CA ASP A 94 -0.25 -2.43 35.86
C ASP A 94 1.00 -1.56 35.71
N LYS A 95 2.15 -2.05 36.21
CA LYS A 95 3.46 -1.37 36.09
C LYS A 95 4.10 -1.53 34.72
N VAL A 96 3.86 -2.65 34.03
CA VAL A 96 4.24 -2.83 32.63
C VAL A 96 3.37 -1.96 31.73
N GLN A 97 2.06 -1.94 31.96
CA GLN A 97 1.10 -1.10 31.25
C GLN A 97 1.47 0.39 31.38
N ARG A 98 1.72 0.89 32.60
CA ARG A 98 2.21 2.26 32.82
C ARG A 98 3.58 2.57 32.20
N ARG A 99 4.43 1.56 31.95
CA ARG A 99 5.69 1.77 31.21
C ARG A 99 5.48 1.78 29.69
N LEU A 100 4.45 1.10 29.19
CA LEU A 100 4.01 1.19 27.79
C LEU A 100 3.29 2.52 27.50
N GLU A 101 2.63 3.10 28.51
CA GLU A 101 1.98 4.42 28.46
C GLU A 101 2.97 5.59 28.51
N ILE A 102 4.20 5.39 29.02
CA ILE A 102 5.24 6.43 29.06
C ILE A 102 6.18 6.23 27.86
N PHE A 103 5.92 6.99 26.79
CA PHE A 103 6.81 7.15 25.65
C PHE A 103 8.15 7.78 26.11
N HIS A 104 9.25 7.04 26.00
CA HIS A 104 10.54 7.45 26.56
C HIS A 104 11.30 8.41 25.63
N GLU A 105 11.53 9.63 26.12
CA GLU A 105 12.45 10.60 25.53
C GLU A 105 13.72 10.78 26.39
N GLY A 106 14.81 11.28 25.80
CA GLY A 106 16.09 11.48 26.49
C GLY A 106 17.10 10.36 26.30
N GLN A 107 18.21 10.40 27.03
CA GLN A 107 19.39 9.54 26.81
C GLN A 107 19.44 8.27 27.69
N ASP A 108 18.48 8.07 28.59
CA ASP A 108 18.42 6.87 29.43
C ASP A 108 17.90 5.63 28.68
N GLY A 109 18.33 4.44 29.11
CA GLY A 109 17.87 3.16 28.57
C GLY A 109 18.72 2.62 27.40
N PRO A 110 18.16 1.78 26.52
CA PRO A 110 18.92 1.17 25.43
C PRO A 110 19.29 2.18 24.33
N PRO A 111 20.47 2.03 23.71
CA PRO A 111 21.04 3.00 22.77
C PRO A 111 20.35 2.99 21.42
N LEU A 112 20.12 1.82 20.82
CA LEU A 112 19.48 1.71 19.51
C LEU A 112 17.97 1.79 19.68
N ARG A 113 17.29 2.65 18.92
CA ARG A 113 15.84 2.83 19.03
C ARG A 113 15.17 2.84 17.66
N ILE A 114 14.02 2.17 17.57
CA ILE A 114 13.25 2.00 16.34
C ILE A 114 11.80 2.37 16.63
N LEU A 115 11.23 3.23 15.79
CA LEU A 115 9.84 3.66 15.84
C LEU A 115 9.26 3.67 14.42
N PRO A 116 8.49 2.65 14.02
CA PRO A 116 7.71 2.70 12.78
C PRO A 116 6.62 3.77 12.89
N ILE A 117 6.56 4.67 11.91
CA ILE A 117 5.44 5.59 11.69
C ILE A 117 4.43 4.96 10.73
N GLY A 118 4.92 4.22 9.74
CA GLY A 118 4.15 3.38 8.81
C GLY A 118 4.97 2.21 8.25
N GLY A 119 4.28 1.22 7.67
CA GLY A 119 4.86 0.03 7.04
C GLY A 119 4.80 -1.27 7.88
N LEU A 120 4.36 -1.22 9.14
CA LEU A 120 4.31 -2.40 10.03
C LEU A 120 2.87 -2.75 10.46
N GLY A 121 2.35 -3.82 9.85
CA GLY A 121 0.97 -4.29 10.03
C GLY A 121 0.11 -4.16 8.78
N GLU A 122 0.66 -3.55 7.72
CA GLU A 122 0.01 -3.14 6.47
C GLU A 122 0.97 -3.36 5.27
N ILE A 123 0.54 -3.03 4.05
CA ILE A 123 1.43 -3.01 2.87
C ILE A 123 1.43 -1.59 2.29
N GLY A 124 2.58 -0.93 2.36
CA GLY A 124 2.78 0.45 1.94
C GLY A 124 3.03 1.40 3.11
N MET A 125 3.10 2.71 2.82
CA MET A 125 3.35 3.77 3.79
C MET A 125 4.66 3.63 4.59
N ASN A 126 5.69 2.98 4.04
CA ASN A 126 6.94 2.73 4.77
C ASN A 126 7.60 4.03 5.19
N CYS A 127 7.72 4.21 6.51
CA CYS A 127 8.24 5.43 7.12
C CYS A 127 8.66 5.10 8.55
N MET A 128 9.97 5.01 8.83
CA MET A 128 10.49 4.49 10.09
C MET A 128 11.60 5.37 10.65
N LEU A 129 11.47 5.78 11.91
CA LEU A 129 12.57 6.39 12.65
C LEU A 129 13.50 5.32 13.20
N VAL A 130 14.80 5.45 12.91
CA VAL A 130 15.87 4.65 13.49
C VAL A 130 16.87 5.60 14.12
N GLY A 131 17.25 5.37 15.38
CA GLY A 131 18.02 6.33 16.15
C GLY A 131 19.01 5.73 17.13
N HIS A 132 19.92 6.62 17.56
CA HIS A 132 20.84 6.41 18.65
C HIS A 132 20.47 7.40 19.75
N TYR A 133 20.01 6.89 20.88
CA TYR A 133 19.37 7.65 21.95
C TYR A 133 18.25 8.58 21.44
N ASP A 134 18.39 9.90 21.56
CA ASP A 134 17.39 10.90 21.21
C ASP A 134 17.56 11.49 19.80
N ARG A 135 18.51 10.97 19.01
CA ARG A 135 18.86 11.44 17.65
C ARG A 135 18.50 10.37 16.62
N TYR A 136 17.82 10.75 15.54
CA TYR A 136 17.22 9.81 14.59
C TYR A 136 17.51 10.16 13.13
N ILE A 137 17.53 9.14 12.29
CA ILE A 137 17.27 9.24 10.85
C ILE A 137 15.85 8.73 10.56
N LEU A 138 15.24 9.23 9.49
CA LEU A 138 14.02 8.68 8.92
C LEU A 138 14.37 7.80 7.72
N ILE A 139 14.00 6.53 7.76
CA ILE A 139 14.10 5.60 6.63
C ILE A 139 12.75 5.59 5.91
N ASP A 140 12.78 5.96 4.64
CA ASP A 140 11.64 6.08 3.73
C ASP A 140 10.51 7.02 4.17
N SER A 141 9.65 7.36 3.22
CA SER A 141 8.55 8.31 3.33
C SER A 141 7.46 7.96 2.31
N GLY A 142 6.91 6.74 2.44
CA GLY A 142 5.90 6.16 1.56
C GLY A 142 4.48 6.64 1.76
N LEU A 143 3.63 6.42 0.75
CA LEU A 143 2.17 6.44 0.87
C LEU A 143 1.59 5.02 0.88
N MET A 144 0.34 4.87 1.33
CA MET A 144 -0.49 3.68 1.09
C MET A 144 -1.68 4.07 0.20
N PHE A 145 -2.15 3.13 -0.63
CA PHE A 145 -3.35 3.32 -1.44
C PHE A 145 -4.61 2.99 -0.63
N PRO A 146 -5.70 3.78 -0.76
CA PRO A 146 -6.94 3.58 -0.01
C PRO A 146 -7.66 2.29 -0.38
N ASP A 147 -8.33 1.68 0.60
CA ASP A 147 -9.13 0.47 0.42
C ASP A 147 -10.63 0.79 0.23
N TYR A 148 -11.49 -0.24 0.15
CA TYR A 148 -12.92 -0.10 -0.16
C TYR A 148 -13.74 0.68 0.90
N GLU A 149 -13.20 0.90 2.11
CA GLU A 149 -13.85 1.70 3.17
C GLU A 149 -13.49 3.19 3.12
N ASP A 150 -12.36 3.55 2.48
CA ASP A 150 -11.78 4.90 2.43
C ASP A 150 -12.46 5.79 1.36
N LEU A 151 -13.78 5.94 1.45
CA LEU A 151 -14.61 6.47 0.36
C LEU A 151 -14.20 7.89 -0.10
N GLY A 152 -13.64 7.97 -1.31
CA GLY A 152 -13.22 9.20 -1.97
C GLY A 152 -11.79 9.66 -1.64
N VAL A 153 -11.07 8.95 -0.77
CA VAL A 153 -9.63 9.14 -0.57
C VAL A 153 -8.87 8.78 -1.85
N GLN A 154 -7.70 9.38 -2.06
CA GLN A 154 -6.75 9.02 -3.12
C GLN A 154 -5.42 8.48 -2.60
N LYS A 155 -4.97 8.94 -1.43
CA LYS A 155 -3.72 8.50 -0.76
C LYS A 155 -3.88 8.50 0.76
N ILE A 156 -3.25 7.55 1.43
CA ILE A 156 -3.05 7.50 2.88
C ILE A 156 -1.56 7.72 3.16
N LEU A 157 -1.26 8.46 4.23
CA LEU A 157 0.03 9.10 4.49
C LEU A 157 0.37 9.00 6.00
N PRO A 158 1.66 8.90 6.37
CA PRO A 158 2.08 8.81 7.76
C PRO A 158 1.74 10.11 8.54
N ASP A 159 1.79 10.05 9.88
CA ASP A 159 1.48 11.19 10.76
C ASP A 159 2.52 12.32 10.59
N THR A 160 2.25 13.24 9.66
CA THR A 160 3.09 14.41 9.42
C THR A 160 3.04 15.40 10.58
N GLY A 161 1.99 15.34 11.43
CA GLY A 161 1.92 16.09 12.68
C GLY A 161 2.95 15.59 13.69
N PHE A 162 3.11 14.28 13.84
CA PHE A 162 4.17 13.67 14.66
C PHE A 162 5.55 14.01 14.12
N ILE A 163 5.78 13.83 12.81
CA ILE A 163 7.05 14.21 12.16
C ILE A 163 7.34 15.70 12.40
N HIS A 164 6.34 16.58 12.33
CA HIS A 164 6.53 18.00 12.64
C HIS A 164 6.91 18.27 14.10
N ARG A 165 6.28 17.59 15.07
CA ARG A 165 6.65 17.67 16.50
C ARG A 165 8.12 17.25 16.69
N TRP A 166 8.53 16.16 16.05
CA TRP A 166 9.81 15.51 16.25
C TRP A 166 10.94 15.97 15.32
N ARG A 167 10.68 16.87 14.36
CA ARG A 167 11.64 17.33 13.33
C ARG A 167 13.03 17.73 13.85
N HIS A 168 13.12 18.28 15.07
CA HIS A 168 14.38 18.71 15.72
C HIS A 168 15.29 17.54 16.18
N LYS A 169 14.77 16.31 16.14
CA LYS A 169 15.46 15.05 16.42
C LYS A 169 15.79 14.26 15.15
N ILE A 170 15.23 14.65 14.00
CA ILE A 170 15.37 13.94 12.71
C ILE A 170 16.48 14.64 11.91
N GLU A 171 17.68 14.06 11.93
CA GLU A 171 18.87 14.68 11.33
C GLU A 171 19.04 14.39 9.84
N ALA A 172 18.44 13.32 9.32
CA ALA A 172 18.45 13.00 7.89
C ALA A 172 17.24 12.15 7.50
N VAL A 173 16.88 12.19 6.22
CA VAL A 173 16.01 11.18 5.59
C VAL A 173 16.87 10.33 4.66
N ILE A 174 16.76 9.01 4.73
CA ILE A 174 17.42 8.06 3.82
C ILE A 174 16.33 7.30 3.07
N ILE A 175 16.40 7.29 1.74
CA ILE A 175 15.45 6.57 0.88
C ILE A 175 16.12 5.30 0.35
N THR A 176 15.46 4.15 0.51
CA THR A 176 15.96 2.84 0.05
C THR A 176 15.80 2.67 -1.46
N HIS A 177 14.66 3.11 -2.01
CA HIS A 177 14.34 3.03 -3.44
C HIS A 177 13.12 3.89 -3.85
N GLY A 178 12.85 3.97 -5.15
CA GLY A 178 11.88 4.92 -5.73
C GLY A 178 10.43 4.46 -5.94
N HIS A 179 9.90 3.51 -5.17
CA HIS A 179 8.46 3.17 -5.25
C HIS A 179 7.58 4.14 -4.44
N GLU A 180 6.28 4.25 -4.77
CA GLU A 180 5.36 5.19 -4.10
C GLU A 180 5.17 4.90 -2.60
N ASP A 181 5.26 3.63 -2.20
CA ASP A 181 5.30 3.15 -0.82
C ASP A 181 6.62 3.41 -0.09
N HIS A 182 7.59 4.10 -0.73
CA HIS A 182 8.84 4.54 -0.11
C HIS A 182 9.15 6.04 -0.35
N ILE A 183 8.68 6.65 -1.45
CA ILE A 183 8.84 8.10 -1.73
C ILE A 183 7.53 8.91 -1.82
N GLY A 184 6.37 8.25 -1.85
CA GLY A 184 5.11 8.88 -2.25
C GLY A 184 4.56 9.92 -1.27
N ALA A 185 4.95 9.88 0.01
CA ALA A 185 4.58 10.90 1.00
C ALA A 185 5.57 12.07 1.11
N LEU A 186 6.70 12.05 0.40
CA LEU A 186 7.69 13.12 0.47
C LEU A 186 7.13 14.54 0.24
N PRO A 187 6.13 14.78 -0.63
CA PRO A 187 5.51 16.11 -0.75
C PRO A 187 4.86 16.66 0.53
N TRP A 188 4.44 15.78 1.44
CA TRP A 188 3.86 16.15 2.74
C TRP A 188 4.86 16.08 3.89
N VAL A 189 5.90 15.24 3.77
CA VAL A 189 6.96 15.08 4.79
C VAL A 189 8.07 16.14 4.63
N PHE A 190 8.50 16.45 3.41
CA PHE A 190 9.55 17.44 3.10
C PHE A 190 9.32 18.82 3.75
N PRO A 191 8.09 19.39 3.77
CA PRO A 191 7.83 20.72 4.32
C PRO A 191 7.66 20.75 5.85
N VAL A 192 7.44 19.60 6.51
CA VAL A 192 7.23 19.54 7.98
C VAL A 192 8.49 19.21 8.77
N LEU A 193 9.49 18.60 8.11
CA LEU A 193 10.84 18.39 8.62
C LEU A 193 11.57 19.73 8.88
N ASP A 194 12.73 19.68 9.53
CA ASP A 194 13.56 20.86 9.69
C ASP A 194 14.19 21.27 8.33
N PRO A 195 14.24 22.57 7.96
CA PRO A 195 14.85 23.02 6.71
C PRO A 195 16.32 22.63 6.52
N SER A 196 17.05 22.31 7.59
CA SER A 196 18.43 21.81 7.49
C SER A 196 18.52 20.32 7.15
N THR A 197 17.47 19.52 7.36
CA THR A 197 17.48 18.05 7.24
C THR A 197 17.79 17.61 5.80
N PRO A 198 18.97 17.03 5.50
CA PRO A 198 19.26 16.45 4.20
C PRO A 198 18.39 15.24 3.86
N ILE A 199 18.20 14.98 2.57
CA ILE A 199 17.51 13.80 2.04
C ILE A 199 18.47 13.05 1.11
N TYR A 200 18.77 11.81 1.46
CA TYR A 200 19.72 10.92 0.80
C TYR A 200 18.99 9.87 -0.05
N ALA A 201 19.38 9.70 -1.31
CA ALA A 201 18.90 8.63 -2.16
C ALA A 201 19.95 8.20 -3.22
N THR A 202 19.74 7.05 -3.86
CA THR A 202 20.45 6.67 -5.09
C THR A 202 20.07 7.60 -6.25
N SER A 203 20.92 7.71 -7.29
CA SER A 203 20.77 8.75 -8.33
C SER A 203 19.46 8.64 -9.11
N PHE A 204 19.09 7.42 -9.56
CA PHE A 204 17.80 7.16 -10.21
C PHE A 204 16.60 7.52 -9.31
N THR A 205 16.65 7.10 -8.05
CA THR A 205 15.63 7.43 -7.05
C THR A 205 15.53 8.95 -6.84
N MET A 206 16.65 9.66 -6.90
CA MET A 206 16.70 11.11 -6.75
C MET A 206 16.03 11.86 -7.92
N GLU A 207 16.10 11.36 -9.16
CA GLU A 207 15.33 11.92 -10.28
C GLU A 207 13.81 11.77 -10.09
N LEU A 208 13.36 10.65 -9.50
CA LEU A 208 11.96 10.47 -9.13
C LEU A 208 11.53 11.41 -7.99
N ILE A 209 12.38 11.59 -6.97
CA ILE A 209 12.14 12.53 -5.85
C ILE A 209 12.04 13.97 -6.34
N LYS A 210 13.01 14.45 -7.15
CA LYS A 210 12.99 15.82 -7.72
C LYS A 210 11.66 16.07 -8.43
N ARG A 211 11.27 15.18 -9.35
CA ARG A 211 10.01 15.27 -10.07
C ARG A 211 8.79 15.26 -9.14
N ARG A 212 8.78 14.40 -8.12
CA ARG A 212 7.67 14.30 -7.16
C ARG A 212 7.53 15.57 -6.31
N LEU A 213 8.62 16.30 -6.05
CA LEU A 213 8.59 17.63 -5.41
C LEU A 213 8.14 18.73 -6.41
N ASP A 214 8.64 18.72 -7.64
CA ASP A 214 8.25 19.65 -8.71
C ASP A 214 6.75 19.58 -9.03
N GLU A 215 6.17 18.38 -9.06
CA GLU A 215 4.71 18.15 -9.26
C GLU A 215 3.83 18.80 -8.18
N TYR A 216 4.41 19.09 -7.00
CA TYR A 216 3.76 19.79 -5.89
C TYR A 216 4.32 21.22 -5.69
N ALA A 217 5.13 21.72 -6.64
CA ALA A 217 5.82 23.01 -6.61
C ALA A 217 6.73 23.25 -5.39
N ILE A 218 7.23 22.17 -4.77
CA ILE A 218 8.10 22.22 -3.59
C ILE A 218 9.55 22.44 -4.04
N LYS A 219 10.19 23.48 -3.54
CA LYS A 219 11.58 23.81 -3.89
C LYS A 219 12.56 22.87 -3.17
N SER A 220 13.35 22.13 -3.94
CA SER A 220 14.53 21.39 -3.45
C SER A 220 15.71 22.33 -3.22
N ASP A 221 15.69 23.02 -2.09
CA ASP A 221 16.65 23.98 -1.50
C ASP A 221 18.04 23.41 -1.14
N GLY A 222 18.58 22.50 -1.96
CA GLY A 222 19.93 21.93 -1.77
C GLY A 222 20.04 20.86 -0.67
N ARG A 223 18.94 20.55 0.03
CA ARG A 223 18.84 19.42 0.99
C ARG A 223 19.05 18.04 0.35
N LEU A 224 18.75 17.90 -0.95
CA LEU A 224 18.90 16.65 -1.70
C LEU A 224 20.39 16.25 -1.86
N LYS A 225 20.75 15.03 -1.44
CA LYS A 225 22.08 14.42 -1.54
C LYS A 225 21.98 13.07 -2.26
N ILE A 226 22.85 12.84 -3.24
CA ILE A 226 23.00 11.52 -3.87
C ILE A 226 24.06 10.74 -3.11
N PHE A 227 23.86 9.44 -2.94
CA PHE A 227 24.91 8.50 -2.51
C PHE A 227 25.08 7.37 -3.54
N ASP A 228 26.30 6.85 -3.63
CA ASP A 228 26.64 5.68 -4.41
C ASP A 228 26.61 4.41 -3.54
N MET A 229 26.32 3.26 -4.16
CA MET A 229 26.38 1.96 -3.50
C MET A 229 27.79 1.70 -2.94
N ARG A 230 27.87 1.07 -1.76
CA ARG A 230 29.12 0.69 -1.05
C ARG A 230 30.03 1.86 -0.65
N THR A 231 29.56 3.09 -0.80
CA THR A 231 30.21 4.29 -0.25
C THR A 231 29.71 4.56 1.15
N ARG A 232 30.62 4.92 2.07
CA ARG A 232 30.30 5.32 3.45
C ARG A 232 30.07 6.82 3.55
N PHE A 233 29.01 7.20 4.26
CA PHE A 233 28.70 8.60 4.56
C PHE A 233 28.07 8.73 5.95
N ASN A 234 28.29 9.86 6.62
CA ASN A 234 27.64 10.14 7.91
C ASN A 234 26.29 10.82 7.67
N ALA A 235 25.25 10.35 8.35
CA ALA A 235 23.92 10.96 8.35
C ALA A 235 23.22 10.67 9.68
N GLY A 236 22.86 11.74 10.40
CA GLY A 236 22.47 11.62 11.80
C GLY A 236 23.58 10.97 12.66
N PRO A 237 23.23 10.15 13.66
CA PRO A 237 24.20 9.52 14.54
C PRO A 237 24.89 8.27 13.93
N PHE A 238 24.72 8.00 12.63
CA PHE A 238 25.22 6.80 11.97
C PHE A 238 26.26 7.09 10.88
N GLU A 239 27.30 6.26 10.80
CA GLU A 239 28.00 5.99 9.54
C GLU A 239 27.14 4.99 8.75
N ILE A 240 26.65 5.42 7.58
CA ILE A 240 25.79 4.63 6.71
C ILE A 240 26.59 4.09 5.53
N GLU A 241 26.38 2.82 5.19
CA GLU A 241 26.84 2.19 3.96
C GLU A 241 25.66 1.50 3.28
N SER A 242 25.36 1.85 2.03
CA SER A 242 24.32 1.20 1.24
C SER A 242 24.88 -0.03 0.51
N ILE A 243 24.08 -1.09 0.42
CA ILE A 243 24.42 -2.31 -0.32
C ILE A 243 23.36 -2.58 -1.37
N ARG A 244 23.77 -3.09 -2.54
CA ARG A 244 22.82 -3.32 -3.63
C ARG A 244 21.95 -4.56 -3.37
N VAL A 245 20.65 -4.40 -3.53
CA VAL A 245 19.67 -5.48 -3.59
C VAL A 245 18.95 -5.50 -4.93
N THR A 246 18.50 -6.67 -5.39
CA THR A 246 17.66 -6.80 -6.59
C THR A 246 16.18 -6.73 -6.21
N HIS A 247 15.40 -5.92 -6.93
CA HIS A 247 13.98 -5.71 -6.68
C HIS A 247 13.27 -5.35 -8.01
N SER A 248 12.01 -4.91 -8.02
CA SER A 248 11.25 -4.62 -9.25
C SER A 248 11.41 -3.19 -9.80
N ILE A 249 12.46 -2.48 -9.42
CA ILE A 249 12.81 -1.10 -9.83
C ILE A 249 14.34 -0.89 -9.69
N PRO A 250 15.00 -0.05 -10.52
CA PRO A 250 16.45 0.17 -10.43
C PRO A 250 16.93 0.75 -9.10
N ASP A 251 18.21 0.51 -8.80
CA ASP A 251 19.00 1.08 -7.69
C ASP A 251 18.35 1.07 -6.31
N CYS A 252 17.73 -0.08 -5.99
CA CYS A 252 17.32 -0.43 -4.64
C CYS A 252 18.52 -0.76 -3.75
N CYS A 253 18.47 -0.34 -2.49
CA CYS A 253 19.50 -0.66 -1.51
C CYS A 253 18.96 -1.15 -0.16
N GLY A 254 19.74 -2.05 0.46
CA GLY A 254 19.74 -2.23 1.90
C GLY A 254 20.70 -1.23 2.55
N LEU A 255 20.45 -0.90 3.81
CA LEU A 255 21.20 0.09 4.59
C LEU A 255 21.90 -0.57 5.77
N ILE A 256 23.22 -0.42 5.85
CA ILE A 256 24.03 -0.75 7.02
C ILE A 256 24.24 0.55 7.80
N LEU A 257 23.79 0.60 9.06
CA LEU A 257 23.87 1.77 9.93
C LEU A 257 24.79 1.44 11.11
N ARG A 258 25.91 2.15 11.23
CA ARG A 258 26.94 1.87 12.25
C ARG A 258 27.02 3.00 13.28
N CYS A 259 27.06 2.64 14.56
CA CYS A 259 27.34 3.54 15.67
C CYS A 259 28.20 2.85 16.73
N CYS A 260 28.57 3.55 17.80
CA CYS A 260 29.39 2.99 18.89
C CYS A 260 28.72 1.83 19.66
N ASP A 261 27.38 1.77 19.66
CA ASP A 261 26.59 0.70 20.28
C ASP A 261 26.21 -0.43 19.30
N GLY A 262 26.80 -0.45 18.10
CA GLY A 262 26.73 -1.56 17.14
C GLY A 262 26.13 -1.21 15.79
N THR A 263 26.00 -2.26 14.96
CA THR A 263 25.54 -2.16 13.56
C THR A 263 24.10 -2.66 13.40
N ILE A 264 23.25 -1.85 12.79
CA ILE A 264 21.91 -2.21 12.32
C ILE A 264 21.98 -2.50 10.81
N PHE A 265 21.24 -3.50 10.34
CA PHE A 265 21.04 -3.78 8.91
C PHE A 265 19.55 -3.74 8.57
N HIS A 266 19.14 -2.84 7.69
CA HIS A 266 17.79 -2.81 7.10
C HIS A 266 17.88 -3.32 5.66
N THR A 267 17.16 -4.38 5.29
CA THR A 267 17.30 -4.96 3.93
C THR A 267 16.85 -4.03 2.81
N GLY A 268 15.97 -3.06 3.12
CA GLY A 268 15.09 -2.48 2.11
C GLY A 268 14.16 -3.56 1.56
N ASP A 269 13.55 -3.30 0.41
CA ASP A 269 12.72 -4.27 -0.32
C ASP A 269 13.57 -5.00 -1.36
N TRP A 270 13.46 -6.32 -1.38
CA TRP A 270 14.45 -7.16 -2.07
C TRP A 270 13.95 -8.55 -2.40
N LYS A 271 14.51 -9.11 -3.45
CA LYS A 271 14.61 -10.54 -3.76
C LYS A 271 16.06 -10.87 -4.12
N ILE A 272 16.36 -12.15 -4.38
CA ILE A 272 17.59 -12.53 -5.07
C ILE A 272 17.23 -12.89 -6.52
N ASP A 273 17.49 -11.98 -7.44
CA ASP A 273 17.50 -12.33 -8.86
C ASP A 273 18.87 -12.92 -9.21
N GLU A 274 18.90 -14.21 -9.54
CA GLU A 274 20.13 -14.91 -9.94
C GLU A 274 20.56 -14.56 -11.40
N SER A 275 19.75 -13.80 -12.15
CA SER A 275 20.02 -13.37 -13.53
C SER A 275 19.30 -12.03 -13.87
N PRO A 276 19.64 -10.92 -13.19
CA PRO A 276 18.98 -9.62 -13.38
C PRO A 276 19.29 -9.03 -14.77
N ILE A 277 18.28 -8.42 -15.39
CA ILE A 277 18.33 -7.87 -16.76
C ILE A 277 19.43 -6.80 -16.93
N ASP A 278 19.80 -6.07 -15.88
CA ASP A 278 20.86 -5.06 -15.92
C ASP A 278 22.27 -5.59 -15.63
N ASN A 279 22.42 -6.91 -15.42
CA ASN A 279 23.66 -7.59 -14.98
C ASN A 279 24.24 -7.09 -13.65
N LYS A 280 23.47 -6.33 -12.84
CA LYS A 280 23.90 -5.83 -11.53
C LYS A 280 23.24 -6.66 -10.42
N TYR A 281 23.95 -7.71 -9.98
CA TYR A 281 23.50 -8.72 -9.01
C TYR A 281 23.26 -8.20 -7.58
N PHE A 282 22.57 -9.02 -6.77
CA PHE A 282 22.41 -8.85 -5.32
C PHE A 282 23.75 -9.06 -4.59
N ASP A 283 24.17 -8.13 -3.73
CA ASP A 283 25.53 -8.13 -3.16
C ASP A 283 25.67 -9.08 -1.94
N ARG A 284 25.68 -10.39 -2.21
CA ARG A 284 26.02 -11.44 -1.22
C ARG A 284 27.38 -11.19 -0.56
N THR A 285 28.34 -10.64 -1.30
CA THR A 285 29.71 -10.37 -0.81
C THR A 285 29.72 -9.31 0.29
N ALA A 286 28.88 -8.28 0.19
CA ALA A 286 28.68 -7.32 1.27
C ALA A 286 28.08 -7.95 2.53
N LEU A 287 27.09 -8.84 2.37
CA LEU A 287 26.48 -9.55 3.49
C LEU A 287 27.46 -10.50 4.19
N GLU A 288 28.34 -11.16 3.44
CA GLU A 288 29.44 -11.94 4.02
C GLU A 288 30.43 -11.07 4.83
N GLN A 289 30.75 -9.86 4.35
CA GLN A 289 31.62 -8.92 5.05
C GLN A 289 30.94 -8.39 6.32
N LEU A 290 29.66 -8.02 6.22
CA LEU A 290 28.81 -7.58 7.32
C LEU A 290 28.59 -8.67 8.39
N SER A 291 28.49 -9.94 7.99
CA SER A 291 28.42 -11.10 8.89
C SER A 291 29.70 -11.26 9.74
N LYS A 292 30.86 -10.89 9.18
CA LYS A 292 32.17 -10.87 9.87
C LYS A 292 32.33 -9.64 10.78
N GLU A 293 31.68 -8.52 10.45
CA GLU A 293 31.59 -7.32 11.31
C GLU A 293 30.67 -7.56 12.52
N GLY A 294 29.50 -8.17 12.28
CA GLY A 294 28.55 -8.61 13.30
C GLY A 294 27.34 -7.68 13.47
N VAL A 295 26.19 -8.08 12.91
CA VAL A 295 24.94 -7.32 13.00
C VAL A 295 24.28 -7.45 14.38
N THR A 296 23.96 -6.32 15.00
CA THR A 296 23.23 -6.23 16.27
C THR A 296 21.72 -6.35 16.05
N LEU A 297 21.15 -5.64 15.08
CA LEU A 297 19.74 -5.77 14.67
C LEU A 297 19.64 -5.92 13.16
N MET A 298 18.91 -6.93 12.70
CA MET A 298 18.47 -7.03 11.30
C MET A 298 16.98 -6.73 11.20
N MET A 299 16.61 -5.82 10.30
CA MET A 299 15.24 -5.52 9.88
C MET A 299 15.04 -5.98 8.44
N SER A 300 13.98 -6.76 8.18
CA SER A 300 13.81 -7.40 6.86
C SER A 300 12.37 -7.43 6.35
N ASP A 301 12.21 -7.12 5.05
CA ASP A 301 10.99 -7.24 4.26
C ASP A 301 10.33 -8.63 4.44
N SER A 302 9.03 -8.64 4.74
CA SER A 302 8.26 -9.84 5.08
C SER A 302 7.20 -10.20 4.02
N THR A 303 7.07 -9.39 2.96
CA THR A 303 5.92 -9.35 2.04
C THR A 303 5.51 -10.69 1.46
N ASN A 304 6.48 -11.53 1.10
CA ASN A 304 6.25 -12.84 0.48
C ASN A 304 6.69 -14.02 1.37
N VAL A 305 6.83 -13.88 2.69
CA VAL A 305 7.29 -14.97 3.60
C VAL A 305 6.38 -16.22 3.59
N LEU A 306 5.10 -16.05 3.23
CA LEU A 306 4.14 -17.14 3.03
C LEU A 306 4.30 -17.87 1.69
N SER A 307 5.14 -17.35 0.77
CA SER A 307 5.43 -17.96 -0.53
C SER A 307 6.58 -18.96 -0.39
N PRO A 308 6.37 -20.26 -0.67
CA PRO A 308 7.42 -21.27 -0.58
C PRO A 308 8.39 -21.21 -1.78
N GLY A 309 9.61 -21.69 -1.58
CA GLY A 309 10.66 -21.72 -2.60
C GLY A 309 11.39 -20.39 -2.73
N ARG A 310 11.71 -20.02 -3.98
CA ARG A 310 12.44 -18.80 -4.37
C ARG A 310 11.66 -18.05 -5.46
N THR A 311 11.90 -16.75 -5.61
CA THR A 311 11.36 -15.93 -6.70
C THR A 311 11.88 -16.39 -8.08
N THR A 312 11.14 -16.04 -9.13
CA THR A 312 11.57 -16.26 -10.52
C THR A 312 12.42 -15.06 -11.00
N SER A 313 13.40 -15.31 -11.87
CA SER A 313 14.21 -14.25 -12.47
C SER A 313 13.39 -13.39 -13.45
N GLU A 314 13.69 -12.10 -13.53
CA GLU A 314 13.18 -11.25 -14.62
C GLU A 314 13.69 -11.71 -16.00
N ALA A 315 14.82 -12.43 -16.09
CA ALA A 315 15.27 -13.05 -17.34
C ALA A 315 14.29 -14.11 -17.88
N ASP A 316 13.61 -14.86 -17.02
CA ASP A 316 12.61 -15.83 -17.46
C ASP A 316 11.30 -15.15 -17.91
N VAL A 317 10.94 -14.05 -17.25
CA VAL A 317 9.82 -13.20 -17.70
C VAL A 317 10.14 -12.56 -19.06
N ALA A 318 11.39 -12.15 -19.30
CA ALA A 318 11.85 -11.65 -20.58
C ALA A 318 11.78 -12.73 -21.69
N LYS A 319 12.18 -13.97 -21.42
CA LYS A 319 12.02 -15.12 -22.35
C LYS A 319 10.54 -15.36 -22.69
N ALA A 320 9.67 -15.37 -21.68
CA ALA A 320 8.23 -15.57 -21.86
C ALA A 320 7.59 -14.45 -22.70
N LEU A 321 7.91 -13.18 -22.40
CA LEU A 321 7.47 -12.02 -23.19
C LEU A 321 7.96 -12.09 -24.64
N MET A 322 9.24 -12.36 -24.86
CA MET A 322 9.83 -12.51 -26.20
C MET A 322 9.07 -13.54 -27.04
N HIS A 323 8.87 -14.75 -26.49
CA HIS A 323 8.15 -15.83 -27.17
C HIS A 323 6.69 -15.46 -27.50
N LYS A 324 5.96 -14.87 -26.55
CA LYS A 324 4.55 -14.49 -26.72
C LYS A 324 4.39 -13.33 -27.72
N VAL A 325 5.33 -12.38 -27.75
CA VAL A 325 5.35 -11.25 -28.71
C VAL A 325 5.69 -11.72 -30.13
N LEU A 326 6.68 -12.59 -30.30
CA LEU A 326 7.03 -13.19 -31.60
C LEU A 326 5.91 -14.08 -32.16
N SER A 327 5.17 -14.78 -31.29
CA SER A 327 4.03 -15.63 -31.68
C SER A 327 2.77 -14.84 -32.09
N ALA A 328 2.72 -13.53 -31.82
CA ALA A 328 1.52 -12.73 -32.00
C ALA A 328 1.30 -12.30 -33.47
N LYS A 329 0.14 -12.64 -34.03
CA LYS A 329 -0.24 -12.30 -35.42
C LYS A 329 -0.83 -10.89 -35.55
N GLY A 330 -1.63 -10.47 -34.58
CA GLY A 330 -2.22 -9.12 -34.52
C GLY A 330 -1.39 -8.17 -33.66
N ARG A 331 -2.05 -7.20 -33.03
CA ARG A 331 -1.44 -6.21 -32.13
C ARG A 331 -1.15 -6.81 -30.76
N VAL A 332 -0.07 -6.40 -30.11
CA VAL A 332 0.22 -6.81 -28.73
C VAL A 332 -0.02 -5.65 -27.78
N ILE A 333 -0.66 -5.92 -26.64
CA ILE A 333 -0.95 -4.97 -25.57
C ILE A 333 -0.46 -5.57 -24.25
N THR A 334 0.62 -5.05 -23.66
CA THR A 334 1.19 -5.57 -22.40
C THR A 334 0.97 -4.61 -21.24
N THR A 335 0.72 -5.15 -20.05
CA THR A 335 0.30 -4.39 -18.85
C THR A 335 1.21 -4.69 -17.66
N GLN A 336 1.72 -3.64 -17.01
CA GLN A 336 2.71 -3.76 -15.94
C GLN A 336 2.67 -2.56 -14.99
N PHE A 337 3.40 -2.67 -13.88
CA PHE A 337 3.72 -1.51 -13.04
C PHE A 337 4.74 -0.60 -13.74
N ALA A 338 4.55 0.71 -13.66
CA ALA A 338 5.39 1.68 -14.37
C ALA A 338 6.83 1.77 -13.81
N SER A 339 7.05 1.34 -12.57
CA SER A 339 8.35 1.33 -11.91
C SER A 339 9.34 0.29 -12.44
N ASN A 340 8.85 -0.78 -13.09
CA ASN A 340 9.72 -1.85 -13.57
C ASN A 340 10.41 -1.51 -14.89
N VAL A 341 11.40 -0.62 -14.79
CA VAL A 341 12.22 -0.14 -15.91
C VAL A 341 12.97 -1.30 -16.59
N HIS A 342 13.40 -2.33 -15.85
CA HIS A 342 14.04 -3.52 -16.41
C HIS A 342 13.10 -4.29 -17.37
N ARG A 343 11.82 -4.43 -17.01
CA ARG A 343 10.78 -5.04 -17.85
C ARG A 343 10.48 -4.18 -19.09
N LEU A 344 10.60 -2.84 -19.03
CA LEU A 344 10.54 -1.99 -20.24
C LEU A 344 11.63 -2.37 -21.25
N GLY A 345 12.85 -2.65 -20.77
CA GLY A 345 13.95 -3.15 -21.61
C GLY A 345 13.65 -4.51 -22.25
N SER A 346 13.10 -5.44 -21.45
CA SER A 346 12.67 -6.77 -21.94
C SER A 346 11.62 -6.66 -23.06
N ILE A 347 10.64 -5.75 -22.90
CA ILE A 347 9.58 -5.49 -23.88
C ILE A 347 10.12 -4.77 -25.12
N LYS A 348 11.12 -3.89 -24.97
CA LYS A 348 11.82 -3.21 -26.07
C LYS A 348 12.54 -4.21 -26.98
N LEU A 349 13.30 -5.15 -26.41
CA LEU A 349 13.96 -6.22 -27.16
C LEU A 349 12.94 -7.09 -27.90
N ALA A 350 11.82 -7.44 -27.25
CA ALA A 350 10.74 -8.19 -27.88
C ALA A 350 10.04 -7.44 -29.02
N ALA A 351 9.89 -6.11 -28.90
CA ALA A 351 9.38 -5.27 -29.98
C ALA A 351 10.33 -5.26 -31.18
N GLU A 352 11.64 -5.12 -30.96
CA GLU A 352 12.64 -5.10 -32.03
C GLU A 352 12.73 -6.45 -32.76
N ALA A 353 12.79 -7.56 -32.02
CA ALA A 353 12.83 -8.91 -32.59
C ALA A 353 11.57 -9.25 -33.42
N SER A 354 10.43 -8.60 -33.15
CA SER A 354 9.18 -8.75 -33.90
C SER A 354 8.92 -7.62 -34.92
N GLY A 355 9.86 -6.68 -35.10
CA GLY A 355 9.72 -5.54 -36.01
C GLY A 355 8.71 -4.45 -35.56
N ARG A 356 8.16 -4.56 -34.35
CA ARG A 356 7.08 -3.72 -33.83
C ARG A 356 7.60 -2.37 -33.31
N LYS A 357 6.76 -1.34 -33.41
CA LYS A 357 6.97 -0.04 -32.75
C LYS A 357 6.32 -0.03 -31.36
N LEU A 358 7.00 0.59 -30.40
CA LEU A 358 6.50 0.76 -29.03
C LEU A 358 5.58 1.99 -28.93
N VAL A 359 4.46 1.84 -28.22
CA VAL A 359 3.58 2.94 -27.78
C VAL A 359 3.38 2.83 -26.28
N PHE A 360 3.45 3.95 -25.54
CA PHE A 360 3.17 3.98 -24.10
C PHE A 360 1.82 4.64 -23.81
N LEU A 361 0.90 3.90 -23.18
CA LEU A 361 -0.42 4.38 -22.75
C LEU A 361 -0.49 4.49 -21.22
N GLY A 362 0.06 5.59 -20.72
CA GLY A 362 0.01 6.02 -19.32
C GLY A 362 1.16 6.96 -18.99
N MET A 363 0.87 8.08 -18.32
CA MET A 363 1.89 9.10 -18.01
C MET A 363 3.00 8.58 -17.07
N SER A 364 2.68 7.60 -16.21
CA SER A 364 3.66 6.99 -15.30
C SER A 364 4.72 6.15 -16.03
N LEU A 365 4.35 5.39 -17.07
CA LEU A 365 5.32 4.62 -17.89
C LEU A 365 6.39 5.55 -18.48
N ARG A 366 5.96 6.70 -19.02
CA ARG A 366 6.87 7.73 -19.51
C ARG A 366 7.64 8.42 -18.37
N THR A 367 7.01 8.62 -17.21
CA THR A 367 7.64 9.24 -16.04
C THR A 367 8.89 8.48 -15.56
N TYR A 368 8.78 7.17 -15.37
CA TYR A 368 9.89 6.35 -14.89
C TYR A 368 10.97 6.17 -15.98
N LEU A 369 10.59 6.07 -17.26
CA LEU A 369 11.56 6.04 -18.36
C LEU A 369 12.31 7.38 -18.55
N ASP A 370 11.60 8.51 -18.51
CA ASP A 370 12.20 9.85 -18.60
C ASP A 370 13.14 10.13 -17.40
N ALA A 371 12.86 9.57 -16.22
CA ALA A 371 13.74 9.66 -15.05
C ALA A 371 15.01 8.80 -15.25
N ALA A 372 14.85 7.54 -15.66
CA ALA A 372 15.98 6.66 -15.97
C ALA A 372 16.86 7.24 -17.12
N TRP A 373 16.27 7.97 -18.06
CA TRP A 373 17.01 8.61 -19.16
C TRP A 373 17.85 9.80 -18.70
N ARG A 374 17.35 10.62 -17.76
CA ARG A 374 18.15 11.71 -17.13
C ARG A 374 19.33 11.16 -16.31
N ASP A 375 19.10 10.04 -15.64
CA ASP A 375 20.08 9.34 -14.82
C ASP A 375 21.10 8.52 -15.65
N GLY A 376 20.82 8.27 -16.93
CA GLY A 376 21.68 7.47 -17.82
C GLY A 376 21.49 5.95 -17.72
N GLN A 377 20.43 5.49 -17.04
CA GLN A 377 20.10 4.07 -16.82
C GLN A 377 18.86 3.58 -17.58
N ALA A 378 18.24 4.40 -18.44
CA ALA A 378 17.12 3.95 -19.26
C ALA A 378 17.56 2.88 -20.27
N PRO A 379 16.76 1.82 -20.49
CA PRO A 379 17.08 0.75 -21.43
C PRO A 379 17.00 1.18 -22.91
N PHE A 380 16.44 2.36 -23.20
CA PHE A 380 16.38 2.98 -24.52
C PHE A 380 15.98 4.45 -24.43
N ASP A 381 16.24 5.23 -25.49
CA ASP A 381 15.82 6.63 -25.62
C ASP A 381 14.28 6.78 -25.71
N PRO A 382 13.64 7.58 -24.82
CA PRO A 382 12.20 7.90 -24.92
C PRO A 382 11.74 8.46 -26.27
N SER A 383 12.64 9.03 -27.10
CA SER A 383 12.31 9.61 -28.41
C SER A 383 11.79 8.59 -29.43
N ILE A 384 12.14 7.31 -29.28
CA ILE A 384 11.76 6.24 -30.23
C ILE A 384 10.32 5.75 -30.06
N LEU A 385 9.62 6.22 -29.01
CA LEU A 385 8.23 5.85 -28.73
C LEU A 385 7.29 6.53 -29.74
N VAL A 386 6.47 5.74 -30.41
CA VAL A 386 5.35 6.27 -31.21
C VAL A 386 4.35 6.92 -30.24
N LYS A 387 3.91 8.13 -30.57
CA LYS A 387 2.98 8.88 -29.72
C LYS A 387 1.58 8.25 -29.76
N PRO A 388 0.79 8.31 -28.68
CA PRO A 388 -0.59 7.81 -28.67
C PRO A 388 -1.48 8.41 -29.76
N GLU A 389 -1.19 9.65 -30.19
CA GLU A 389 -1.92 10.37 -31.23
C GLU A 389 -1.55 9.90 -32.65
N ASP A 390 -0.31 9.42 -32.83
CA ASP A 390 0.23 8.94 -34.11
C ASP A 390 -0.07 7.44 -34.33
N MET A 391 -0.75 6.78 -33.39
CA MET A 391 -0.90 5.32 -33.33
C MET A 391 -1.73 4.74 -34.49
N ASP A 392 -2.74 5.47 -34.96
CA ASP A 392 -3.60 5.05 -36.09
C ASP A 392 -2.89 5.14 -37.46
N LEU A 393 -1.64 5.63 -37.52
CA LEU A 393 -0.81 5.66 -38.73
C LEU A 393 -0.10 4.32 -39.01
N PHE A 394 -0.15 3.36 -38.10
CA PHE A 394 0.53 2.07 -38.18
C PHE A 394 -0.47 0.92 -38.28
N ALA A 395 -0.13 -0.15 -39.01
CA ALA A 395 -0.97 -1.34 -39.01
C ALA A 395 -0.95 -2.00 -37.62
N PRO A 396 -2.07 -2.55 -37.10
CA PRO A 396 -2.12 -3.06 -35.73
C PRO A 396 -1.05 -4.13 -35.41
N LYS A 397 -0.72 -4.99 -36.38
CA LYS A 397 0.35 -6.00 -36.27
C LYS A 397 1.76 -5.42 -36.07
N ASP A 398 1.99 -4.18 -36.45
CA ASP A 398 3.29 -3.52 -36.38
C ASP A 398 3.48 -2.73 -35.06
N LEU A 399 2.53 -2.88 -34.11
CA LEU A 399 2.53 -2.20 -32.81
C LEU A 399 2.68 -3.17 -31.63
N LEU A 400 3.42 -2.71 -30.62
CA LEU A 400 3.42 -3.26 -29.26
C LEU A 400 3.10 -2.11 -28.28
N ILE A 401 1.91 -2.16 -27.69
CA ILE A 401 1.41 -1.16 -26.74
C ILE A 401 1.78 -1.59 -25.32
N VAL A 402 2.46 -0.73 -24.57
CA VAL A 402 2.67 -0.87 -23.13
C VAL A 402 1.66 0.02 -22.41
N THR A 403 0.83 -0.52 -21.52
CA THR A 403 -0.25 0.26 -20.91
C THR A 403 -0.37 0.08 -19.39
N THR A 404 -0.86 1.15 -18.77
CA THR A 404 -1.24 1.22 -17.34
C THR A 404 -2.65 0.69 -17.12
N GLY A 405 -3.00 0.36 -15.88
CA GLY A 405 -4.32 -0.14 -15.51
C GLY A 405 -4.37 -1.62 -15.14
N SER A 406 -3.23 -2.22 -14.76
CA SER A 406 -3.17 -3.63 -14.36
C SER A 406 -4.00 -3.93 -13.11
N GLN A 407 -4.25 -2.93 -12.25
CA GLN A 407 -5.11 -3.06 -11.07
C GLN A 407 -6.55 -2.57 -11.33
N ALA A 408 -6.96 -2.36 -12.59
CA ALA A 408 -8.25 -1.78 -12.97
C ALA A 408 -8.56 -0.41 -12.33
N GLU A 409 -7.55 0.46 -12.24
CA GLU A 409 -7.68 1.83 -11.73
C GLU A 409 -8.67 2.64 -12.61
N PRO A 410 -9.62 3.43 -12.05
CA PRO A 410 -10.74 4.01 -12.82
C PRO A 410 -10.38 4.90 -14.02
N ARG A 411 -9.19 5.51 -14.02
CA ARG A 411 -8.72 6.43 -15.08
C ARG A 411 -7.59 5.86 -15.94
N ALA A 412 -7.17 4.61 -15.70
CA ALA A 412 -6.06 4.01 -16.42
C ALA A 412 -6.48 3.46 -17.80
N ALA A 413 -5.54 3.45 -18.75
CA ALA A 413 -5.86 3.28 -20.17
C ALA A 413 -6.45 1.91 -20.52
N LEU A 414 -5.97 0.80 -19.94
CA LEU A 414 -6.59 -0.51 -20.13
C LEU A 414 -8.03 -0.56 -19.59
N ASN A 415 -8.26 -0.02 -18.39
CA ASN A 415 -9.57 -0.07 -17.76
C ASN A 415 -10.59 0.74 -18.56
N LEU A 416 -10.22 1.93 -19.04
CA LEU A 416 -11.05 2.72 -19.96
C LEU A 416 -11.30 1.99 -21.30
N ALA A 417 -10.31 1.25 -21.82
CA ALA A 417 -10.47 0.45 -23.03
C ALA A 417 -11.43 -0.74 -22.84
N SER A 418 -11.45 -1.36 -21.65
CA SER A 418 -12.41 -2.42 -21.31
C SER A 418 -13.88 -1.98 -21.32
N PHE A 419 -14.17 -0.68 -21.24
CA PHE A 419 -15.53 -0.14 -21.39
C PHE A 419 -15.89 0.21 -22.84
N GLY A 420 -15.00 -0.05 -23.81
CA GLY A 420 -15.14 0.39 -25.21
C GLY A 420 -15.02 1.91 -25.45
N ASN A 421 -14.96 2.69 -24.37
CA ASN A 421 -15.08 4.16 -24.38
C ASN A 421 -13.73 4.91 -24.35
N SER A 422 -12.58 4.21 -24.41
CA SER A 422 -11.28 4.86 -24.49
C SER A 422 -11.02 5.45 -25.88
N ARG A 423 -10.71 6.75 -25.91
CA ARG A 423 -10.29 7.45 -27.14
C ARG A 423 -8.92 6.98 -27.63
N SER A 424 -8.03 6.53 -26.74
CA SER A 424 -6.63 6.21 -27.04
C SER A 424 -6.36 4.71 -27.25
N LEU A 425 -7.32 3.84 -26.94
CA LEU A 425 -7.20 2.39 -27.15
C LEU A 425 -8.58 1.74 -27.30
N LYS A 426 -8.91 1.30 -28.52
CA LYS A 426 -10.03 0.39 -28.77
C LYS A 426 -9.48 -1.02 -28.91
N LEU A 427 -10.06 -1.97 -28.17
CA LEU A 427 -9.68 -3.38 -28.21
C LEU A 427 -10.39 -4.09 -29.36
N ASN A 428 -9.65 -4.94 -30.08
CA ASN A 428 -10.10 -5.71 -31.23
C ASN A 428 -9.91 -7.22 -30.95
N LYS A 429 -10.60 -8.09 -31.70
CA LYS A 429 -10.54 -9.55 -31.49
C LYS A 429 -9.18 -10.16 -31.83
N GLU A 430 -8.43 -9.45 -32.66
CA GLU A 430 -7.10 -9.82 -33.13
C GLU A 430 -5.97 -9.36 -32.19
N ASP A 431 -6.29 -8.62 -31.12
CA ASP A 431 -5.30 -8.19 -30.13
C ASP A 431 -4.90 -9.36 -29.20
N LEU A 432 -3.63 -9.38 -28.80
CA LEU A 432 -3.11 -10.21 -27.71
C LEU A 432 -2.82 -9.32 -26.49
N VAL A 433 -3.58 -9.50 -25.42
CA VAL A 433 -3.40 -8.83 -24.13
C VAL A 433 -2.50 -9.67 -23.23
N LEU A 434 -1.33 -9.15 -22.88
CA LEU A 434 -0.37 -9.77 -21.95
C LEU A 434 -0.52 -9.14 -20.56
N TYR A 435 -0.92 -9.93 -19.57
CA TYR A 435 -1.01 -9.48 -18.18
C TYR A 435 0.30 -9.73 -17.42
N SER A 436 1.19 -8.73 -17.43
CA SER A 436 2.57 -8.81 -16.90
C SER A 436 2.69 -8.30 -15.44
N ALA A 437 1.60 -8.43 -14.68
CA ALA A 437 1.46 -7.95 -13.30
C ALA A 437 0.90 -9.03 -12.35
N LYS A 438 1.06 -8.81 -11.03
CA LYS A 438 0.30 -9.48 -9.97
C LYS A 438 -0.85 -8.57 -9.54
N VAL A 439 -2.00 -9.16 -9.21
CA VAL A 439 -3.10 -8.42 -8.56
C VAL A 439 -2.69 -8.12 -7.13
N ILE A 440 -2.73 -6.86 -6.73
CA ILE A 440 -2.53 -6.43 -5.33
C ILE A 440 -3.78 -6.83 -4.53
N PRO A 441 -3.65 -7.40 -3.31
CA PRO A 441 -4.79 -7.77 -2.46
C PRO A 441 -5.88 -6.69 -2.36
N GLY A 442 -7.14 -7.12 -2.32
CA GLY A 442 -8.33 -6.25 -2.34
C GLY A 442 -8.79 -5.85 -3.75
N ASN A 443 -7.92 -5.96 -4.75
CA ASN A 443 -8.22 -5.53 -6.13
C ASN A 443 -8.77 -6.64 -7.03
N GLU A 444 -8.91 -7.86 -6.54
CA GLU A 444 -9.35 -9.04 -7.30
C GLU A 444 -10.71 -8.79 -7.96
N ILE A 445 -11.67 -8.25 -7.23
CA ILE A 445 -13.03 -8.00 -7.74
C ILE A 445 -13.01 -6.95 -8.86
N ARG A 446 -12.17 -5.90 -8.76
CA ARG A 446 -12.11 -4.85 -9.79
C ARG A 446 -11.30 -5.30 -11.02
N VAL A 447 -10.20 -6.04 -10.84
CA VAL A 447 -9.42 -6.63 -11.93
C VAL A 447 -10.23 -7.69 -12.67
N MET A 448 -10.87 -8.64 -11.99
CA MET A 448 -11.67 -9.67 -12.67
C MET A 448 -12.87 -9.08 -13.42
N LYS A 449 -13.53 -8.05 -12.88
CA LYS A 449 -14.56 -7.29 -13.63
C LYS A 449 -14.02 -6.62 -14.89
N MET A 450 -12.77 -6.14 -14.87
CA MET A 450 -12.11 -5.60 -16.06
C MET A 450 -11.76 -6.70 -17.06
N MET A 451 -11.20 -7.83 -16.61
CA MET A 451 -10.85 -8.96 -17.47
C MET A 451 -12.07 -9.59 -18.15
N ASN A 452 -13.20 -9.71 -17.45
CA ASN A 452 -14.45 -10.19 -18.06
C ASN A 452 -14.89 -9.26 -19.21
N ARG A 453 -14.89 -7.94 -19.02
CA ARG A 453 -15.21 -6.98 -20.10
C ARG A 453 -14.20 -7.01 -21.25
N ILE A 454 -12.91 -7.23 -20.96
CA ILE A 454 -11.90 -7.43 -22.00
C ILE A 454 -12.22 -8.69 -22.79
N ALA A 455 -12.56 -9.81 -22.14
CA ALA A 455 -12.93 -11.06 -22.81
C ALA A 455 -14.23 -10.94 -23.62
N GLU A 456 -15.22 -10.18 -23.14
CA GLU A 456 -16.48 -9.88 -23.85
C GLU A 456 -16.24 -9.15 -25.20
N LEU A 457 -15.15 -8.38 -25.33
CA LEU A 457 -14.74 -7.73 -26.59
C LEU A 457 -14.02 -8.69 -27.56
N GLY A 458 -13.62 -9.88 -27.09
CA GLY A 458 -12.99 -10.96 -27.86
C GLY A 458 -11.46 -10.98 -28.11
N PRO A 459 -10.58 -10.07 -27.62
CA PRO A 459 -9.13 -10.27 -27.69
C PRO A 459 -8.66 -11.52 -26.91
N ASN A 460 -7.52 -12.07 -27.30
CA ASN A 460 -6.87 -13.15 -26.56
C ASN A 460 -6.17 -12.60 -25.30
N ILE A 461 -6.31 -13.26 -24.16
CA ILE A 461 -5.74 -12.80 -22.87
C ILE A 461 -4.76 -13.86 -22.34
N ALA A 462 -3.48 -13.48 -22.27
CA ALA A 462 -2.43 -14.22 -21.60
C ALA A 462 -2.30 -13.73 -20.15
N MET A 463 -2.77 -14.53 -19.18
CA MET A 463 -2.80 -14.19 -17.76
C MET A 463 -2.62 -15.43 -16.88
N GLY A 464 -2.00 -15.26 -15.72
CA GLY A 464 -1.84 -16.30 -14.69
C GLY A 464 -0.42 -16.86 -14.58
N ARG A 465 -0.17 -17.69 -13.56
CA ARG A 465 1.18 -18.15 -13.21
C ARG A 465 1.85 -18.99 -14.31
N ALA A 466 1.09 -19.82 -15.02
CA ALA A 466 1.61 -20.68 -16.09
C ALA A 466 2.15 -19.91 -17.32
N GLU A 467 1.77 -18.63 -17.47
CA GLU A 467 2.24 -17.79 -18.58
C GLU A 467 3.63 -17.18 -18.33
N ASN A 468 4.15 -17.25 -17.09
CA ASN A 468 5.44 -16.67 -16.66
C ASN A 468 5.63 -15.18 -17.00
N LEU A 469 4.54 -14.42 -17.24
CA LEU A 469 4.59 -13.01 -17.60
C LEU A 469 4.91 -12.05 -16.43
N HIS A 470 5.05 -12.56 -15.20
CA HIS A 470 5.32 -11.74 -14.03
C HIS A 470 6.10 -12.51 -12.97
N THR A 471 7.08 -11.84 -12.36
CA THR A 471 7.71 -12.23 -11.09
C THR A 471 7.55 -11.11 -10.07
N SER A 472 7.57 -11.44 -8.78
CA SER A 472 7.48 -10.47 -7.68
C SER A 472 8.81 -9.78 -7.43
N GLY A 473 8.78 -8.59 -6.81
CA GLY A 473 9.98 -7.89 -6.35
C GLY A 473 10.53 -8.38 -5.02
N HIS A 474 9.74 -9.10 -4.21
CA HIS A 474 10.08 -9.45 -2.81
C HIS A 474 10.40 -10.95 -2.65
N ALA A 475 11.41 -11.24 -1.84
CA ALA A 475 11.96 -12.55 -1.53
C ALA A 475 10.92 -13.56 -1.04
N TYR A 476 10.99 -14.80 -1.53
CA TYR A 476 10.21 -15.93 -1.02
C TYR A 476 10.96 -16.59 0.16
N ARG A 477 10.30 -17.52 0.88
CA ARG A 477 10.81 -18.08 2.15
C ARG A 477 12.27 -18.58 2.08
N GLY A 478 12.67 -19.22 0.98
CA GLY A 478 14.02 -19.77 0.81
C GLY A 478 15.12 -18.73 0.49
N GLU A 479 14.75 -17.51 0.06
CA GLU A 479 15.70 -16.38 -0.03
C GLU A 479 15.81 -15.68 1.32
N LEU A 480 14.68 -15.45 2.00
CA LEU A 480 14.63 -14.87 3.36
C LEU A 480 15.49 -15.70 4.34
N GLU A 481 15.35 -17.03 4.30
CA GLU A 481 16.16 -17.97 5.08
C GLU A 481 17.66 -17.87 4.76
N GLU A 482 18.04 -17.85 3.48
CA GLU A 482 19.44 -17.70 3.04
C GLU A 482 20.08 -16.44 3.64
N VAL A 483 19.41 -15.29 3.57
CA VAL A 483 19.98 -14.02 4.05
C VAL A 483 20.03 -13.96 5.58
N ILE A 484 19.05 -14.51 6.30
CA ILE A 484 19.11 -14.61 7.77
C ILE A 484 20.28 -15.53 8.19
N GLN A 485 20.43 -16.69 7.53
CA GLN A 485 21.54 -17.61 7.75
C GLN A 485 22.91 -17.05 7.33
N LEU A 486 22.96 -16.12 6.38
CA LEU A 486 24.19 -15.45 5.94
C LEU A 486 24.60 -14.35 6.92
N VAL A 487 23.69 -13.44 7.26
CA VAL A 487 23.91 -12.27 8.12
C VAL A 487 24.12 -12.66 9.58
N LYS A 488 23.42 -13.70 10.06
CA LYS A 488 23.50 -14.22 11.44
C LYS A 488 23.38 -13.10 12.48
N PRO A 489 22.29 -12.31 12.51
CA PRO A 489 22.16 -11.18 13.43
C PRO A 489 22.02 -11.62 14.89
N GLN A 490 22.27 -10.71 15.84
CA GLN A 490 21.96 -10.95 17.26
C GLN A 490 20.45 -10.88 17.52
N HIS A 491 19.80 -9.85 16.96
CA HIS A 491 18.37 -9.59 17.06
C HIS A 491 17.74 -9.47 15.66
N PHE A 492 16.48 -9.89 15.52
CA PHE A 492 15.75 -9.81 14.26
C PHE A 492 14.35 -9.21 14.44
N MET A 493 13.98 -8.29 13.55
CA MET A 493 12.69 -7.59 13.56
C MET A 493 12.10 -7.59 12.13
N PRO A 494 11.04 -8.36 11.88
CA PRO A 494 10.27 -8.27 10.64
C PRO A 494 9.76 -6.84 10.39
N VAL A 495 9.88 -6.37 9.15
CA VAL A 495 9.31 -5.12 8.63
C VAL A 495 8.62 -5.39 7.29
N HIS A 496 7.96 -4.38 6.71
CA HIS A 496 7.23 -4.44 5.44
C HIS A 496 6.24 -5.61 5.33
N GLY A 497 5.00 -5.39 5.78
CA GLY A 497 3.90 -6.34 5.56
C GLY A 497 2.85 -6.42 6.67
N GLU A 498 1.76 -7.12 6.36
CA GLU A 498 0.68 -7.41 7.29
C GLU A 498 1.17 -8.11 8.56
N TYR A 499 0.47 -7.91 9.69
CA TYR A 499 0.86 -8.48 10.99
C TYR A 499 0.99 -10.02 10.96
N ALA A 500 0.23 -10.70 10.10
CA ALA A 500 0.35 -12.14 9.88
C ALA A 500 1.70 -12.52 9.22
N PHE A 501 2.18 -11.71 8.28
CA PHE A 501 3.46 -11.93 7.58
C PHE A 501 4.61 -11.62 8.53
N LEU A 502 4.55 -10.50 9.26
CA LEU A 502 5.53 -10.17 10.31
C LEU A 502 5.65 -11.32 11.33
N LYS A 503 4.53 -11.92 11.76
CA LYS A 503 4.53 -13.05 12.70
C LYS A 503 5.04 -14.37 12.13
N GLU A 504 4.94 -14.60 10.82
CA GLU A 504 5.55 -15.77 10.18
C GLU A 504 7.04 -15.55 9.92
N HIS A 505 7.46 -14.34 9.57
CA HIS A 505 8.87 -13.99 9.44
C HIS A 505 9.60 -14.04 10.79
N GLU A 506 8.93 -13.67 11.88
CA GLU A 506 9.43 -13.86 13.26
C GLU A 506 9.69 -15.36 13.57
N ARG A 507 8.89 -16.28 13.03
CA ARG A 507 9.13 -17.73 13.16
C ARG A 507 10.32 -18.16 12.32
N LEU A 508 10.36 -17.77 11.04
CA LEU A 508 11.47 -18.09 10.15
C LEU A 508 12.82 -17.62 10.73
N GLY A 509 12.87 -16.45 11.37
CA GLY A 509 14.06 -15.97 12.08
C GLY A 509 14.49 -16.87 13.24
N LYS A 510 13.54 -17.42 14.02
CA LYS A 510 13.82 -18.38 15.10
C LYS A 510 14.25 -19.74 14.56
N ASP A 511 13.58 -20.23 13.52
CA ASP A 511 13.88 -21.50 12.86
C ASP A 511 15.29 -21.45 12.25
N SER A 512 15.68 -20.29 11.69
CA SER A 512 17.04 -19.96 11.22
C SER A 512 18.06 -19.70 12.35
N GLY A 513 17.67 -19.88 13.61
CA GLY A 513 18.56 -19.82 14.78
C GLY A 513 18.68 -18.46 15.50
N VAL A 514 17.95 -17.41 15.09
CA VAL A 514 17.96 -16.11 15.79
C VAL A 514 17.12 -16.20 17.06
N ARG A 515 17.79 -16.12 18.21
CA ARG A 515 17.17 -16.30 19.54
C ARG A 515 16.30 -15.13 19.99
N HIS A 516 16.61 -13.93 19.51
CA HIS A 516 15.99 -12.69 19.97
C HIS A 516 15.24 -12.07 18.81
N THR A 517 13.91 -12.15 18.85
CA THR A 517 13.03 -11.60 17.80
C THR A 517 11.93 -10.73 18.40
N ALA A 518 11.52 -9.69 17.68
CA ALA A 518 10.39 -8.86 18.06
C ALA A 518 9.53 -8.52 16.85
N VAL A 519 8.21 -8.44 17.05
CA VAL A 519 7.26 -7.86 16.10
C VAL A 519 6.47 -6.81 16.87
N ILE A 520 6.58 -5.58 16.40
CA ILE A 520 5.90 -4.39 16.91
C ILE A 520 4.94 -3.85 15.84
N LYS A 521 4.20 -2.78 16.17
CA LYS A 521 3.30 -2.07 15.26
C LYS A 521 3.72 -0.61 15.09
N ASN A 522 3.18 0.07 14.09
CA ASN A 522 3.22 1.53 13.97
C ASN A 522 2.91 2.21 15.32
N GLY A 523 3.76 3.15 15.73
CA GLY A 523 3.66 3.89 16.99
C GLY A 523 4.30 3.21 18.21
N GLU A 524 4.56 1.90 18.20
CA GLU A 524 5.24 1.20 19.31
C GLU A 524 6.76 1.40 19.18
N MET A 525 7.42 1.99 20.18
CA MET A 525 8.88 2.19 20.15
C MET A 525 9.61 1.00 20.77
N LEU A 526 10.61 0.50 20.04
CA LEU A 526 11.46 -0.63 20.44
C LEU A 526 12.91 -0.17 20.63
N GLY A 527 13.41 -0.36 21.85
CA GLY A 527 14.83 -0.19 22.18
C GLY A 527 15.59 -1.51 22.08
N VAL A 528 16.83 -1.47 21.59
CA VAL A 528 17.72 -2.64 21.45
C VAL A 528 19.08 -2.33 22.07
N ALA A 529 19.61 -3.26 22.87
CA ALA A 529 20.97 -3.18 23.41
C ALA A 529 21.86 -4.28 22.80
N PRO A 530 23.13 -3.99 22.46
CA PRO A 530 24.06 -5.00 21.95
C PRO A 530 24.36 -6.08 23.02
N LEU A 531 24.31 -7.35 22.61
CA LEU A 531 24.59 -8.47 23.50
C LEU A 531 26.09 -8.78 23.52
N ARG A 532 26.70 -8.70 24.71
CA ARG A 532 28.09 -9.15 24.94
C ARG A 532 28.33 -10.63 24.57
N ASN A 533 27.27 -11.44 24.51
CA ASN A 533 27.30 -12.83 24.06
C ASN A 533 25.91 -13.26 23.56
N ARG A 534 25.84 -13.93 22.41
CA ARG A 534 24.60 -14.50 21.83
C ARG A 534 23.95 -15.62 22.67
N LYS A 535 24.56 -15.99 23.80
CA LYS A 535 24.03 -16.93 24.81
C LYS A 535 23.32 -16.24 26.00
N VAL A 536 23.22 -14.92 26.03
CA VAL A 536 22.49 -14.17 27.08
C VAL A 536 20.99 -14.53 27.07
N LEU A 537 20.38 -14.64 28.26
CA LEU A 537 18.96 -14.98 28.43
C LEU A 537 18.02 -13.76 28.38
N SER A 538 18.54 -12.55 28.56
CA SER A 538 17.79 -11.31 28.31
C SER A 538 17.45 -11.20 26.82
N SER A 539 16.26 -10.67 26.51
CA SER A 539 15.79 -10.45 25.13
C SER A 539 16.63 -9.44 24.34
N GLY A 540 17.40 -8.57 25.01
CA GLY A 540 18.07 -7.40 24.42
C GLY A 540 17.13 -6.31 23.89
N PHE A 541 15.88 -6.67 23.62
CA PHE A 541 14.75 -5.80 23.34
C PHE A 541 14.07 -5.26 24.60
N PHE A 542 13.71 -3.97 24.56
CA PHE A 542 12.96 -3.26 25.59
C PHE A 542 11.85 -2.43 24.92
N PRO A 543 10.58 -2.54 25.35
CA PRO A 543 9.55 -1.61 24.91
C PRO A 543 9.78 -0.23 25.56
N LEU A 544 9.77 0.84 24.75
CA LEU A 544 10.02 2.21 25.18
C LEU A 544 8.76 3.09 25.18
N GLY A 545 7.59 2.45 25.09
CA GLY A 545 6.28 3.09 25.07
C GLY A 545 5.62 3.09 23.69
N LYS A 546 4.43 3.70 23.59
CA LYS A 546 3.67 3.84 22.34
C LYS A 546 3.16 5.27 22.15
N GLU A 547 3.36 5.82 20.95
CA GLU A 547 2.66 7.02 20.46
C GLU A 547 1.34 6.62 19.76
N ASP A 548 0.31 7.47 19.87
CA ASP A 548 -0.96 7.27 19.16
C ASP A 548 -0.98 8.07 17.84
N LEU A 549 -0.31 7.50 16.84
CA LEU A 549 -0.14 8.10 15.52
C LEU A 549 -1.48 8.23 14.78
N THR A 550 -1.72 9.42 14.21
CA THR A 550 -2.93 9.69 13.43
C THR A 550 -2.64 9.59 11.93
N LEU A 551 -3.33 8.68 11.24
CA LEU A 551 -3.23 8.55 9.79
C LEU A 551 -3.71 9.84 9.09
N MET A 552 -2.91 10.29 8.12
CA MET A 552 -3.21 11.45 7.30
C MET A 552 -3.73 10.99 5.94
N TYR A 553 -4.75 11.69 5.44
CA TYR A 553 -5.49 11.32 4.24
C TYR A 553 -5.45 12.46 3.23
N ASN A 554 -5.43 12.11 1.94
CA ASN A 554 -5.48 13.08 0.86
C ASN A 554 -6.64 12.79 -0.11
N ASP A 555 -7.49 13.79 -0.31
CA ASP A 555 -8.61 13.80 -1.25
C ASP A 555 -8.26 14.79 -2.39
N GLY A 556 -7.51 14.26 -3.36
CA GLY A 556 -7.12 14.96 -4.58
C GLY A 556 -6.21 16.17 -4.37
N ASP A 557 -6.47 17.22 -5.15
CA ASP A 557 -5.71 18.47 -5.18
C ASP A 557 -6.12 19.47 -4.09
N LYS A 558 -7.15 19.17 -3.29
CA LYS A 558 -7.88 20.18 -2.49
C LYS A 558 -7.94 19.95 -1.00
N ALA A 559 -7.80 18.71 -0.53
CA ALA A 559 -7.90 18.42 0.90
C ALA A 559 -6.84 17.42 1.38
N PHE A 560 -6.32 17.72 2.56
CA PHE A 560 -5.36 16.93 3.32
C PHE A 560 -5.67 17.13 4.81
N GLY A 561 -5.72 16.05 5.58
CA GLY A 561 -6.12 16.09 6.99
C GLY A 561 -6.35 14.69 7.56
N THR A 562 -6.86 14.61 8.78
CA THR A 562 -7.23 13.34 9.43
C THR A 562 -8.53 12.77 8.85
N ALA A 563 -8.87 11.53 9.21
CA ALA A 563 -10.17 10.94 8.87
C ALA A 563 -11.38 11.73 9.41
N ALA A 564 -11.19 12.52 10.47
CA ALA A 564 -12.20 13.42 11.02
C ALA A 564 -12.34 14.68 10.15
N ASP A 565 -11.24 15.34 9.78
CA ASP A 565 -11.24 16.57 8.98
C ASP A 565 -11.85 16.36 7.58
N LEU A 566 -11.65 15.18 6.99
CA LEU A 566 -12.21 14.80 5.68
C LEU A 566 -13.57 14.08 5.78
N CYS A 567 -14.11 13.95 7.00
CA CYS A 567 -15.37 13.28 7.34
C CYS A 567 -15.51 11.84 6.78
N ILE A 568 -14.42 11.08 6.66
CA ILE A 568 -14.40 9.77 5.96
C ILE A 568 -15.40 8.78 6.57
N GLY A 569 -15.42 8.70 7.90
CA GLY A 569 -16.38 7.85 8.62
C GLY A 569 -17.85 8.25 8.40
N GLU A 570 -18.14 9.51 8.06
CA GLU A 570 -19.49 9.95 7.67
C GLU A 570 -19.84 9.52 6.25
N ARG A 571 -18.90 9.62 5.31
CA ARG A 571 -19.06 9.11 3.94
C ARG A 571 -19.45 7.62 3.98
N LEU A 572 -18.77 6.83 4.82
CA LEU A 572 -19.06 5.41 5.03
C LEU A 572 -20.42 5.16 5.72
N ARG A 573 -20.76 5.92 6.77
CA ARG A 573 -22.10 5.83 7.40
C ARG A 573 -23.22 6.10 6.40
N ILE A 574 -23.10 7.15 5.58
CA ILE A 574 -24.08 7.53 4.56
C ILE A 574 -24.15 6.49 3.44
N ALA A 575 -23.03 5.89 3.02
CA ALA A 575 -23.03 4.82 2.03
C ALA A 575 -23.74 3.55 2.52
N LEU A 576 -23.49 3.13 3.77
CA LEU A 576 -24.05 1.89 4.33
C LEU A 576 -25.47 2.04 4.87
N ASN A 577 -25.76 3.11 5.61
CA ASN A 577 -27.06 3.31 6.28
C ASN A 577 -28.01 4.24 5.53
N GLY A 578 -27.49 5.09 4.65
CA GLY A 578 -28.23 6.15 3.99
C GLY A 578 -28.45 7.39 4.84
N ILE A 579 -29.02 8.42 4.20
CA ILE A 579 -29.26 9.73 4.80
C ILE A 579 -30.71 10.18 4.56
N ILE A 580 -31.29 10.81 5.57
CA ILE A 580 -32.59 11.47 5.53
C ILE A 580 -32.38 12.96 5.79
N ILE A 581 -32.81 13.80 4.85
CA ILE A 581 -32.83 15.25 5.00
C ILE A 581 -34.30 15.67 5.11
N VAL A 582 -34.64 16.38 6.17
CA VAL A 582 -35.99 16.86 6.45
C VAL A 582 -35.96 18.38 6.56
N SER A 583 -36.74 19.05 5.72
CA SER A 583 -37.02 20.48 5.87
C SER A 583 -38.42 20.64 6.45
N MET A 584 -38.54 21.43 7.51
CA MET A 584 -39.78 21.67 8.25
C MET A 584 -40.07 23.17 8.35
N GLU A 585 -41.15 23.61 7.73
CA GLU A 585 -41.67 24.96 7.89
C GLU A 585 -42.70 24.96 9.04
N VAL A 586 -42.27 25.36 10.23
CA VAL A 586 -43.07 25.34 11.45
C VAL A 586 -44.04 26.51 11.48
N MET A 587 -45.33 26.20 11.62
CA MET A 587 -46.41 27.17 11.69
C MET A 587 -46.93 27.26 13.12
N ARG A 588 -46.30 28.13 13.92
CA ARG A 588 -46.95 28.62 15.15
C ARG A 588 -48.15 29.47 14.72
N LYS A 589 -49.34 29.18 15.25
CA LYS A 589 -50.37 30.22 15.31
C LYS A 589 -49.87 31.26 16.30
N GLU A 590 -49.97 32.54 15.98
CA GLU A 590 -49.92 33.57 17.01
C GLU A 590 -51.02 33.28 18.04
N ALA A 591 -50.70 33.44 19.32
CA ALA A 591 -51.67 33.36 20.40
C ALA A 591 -52.51 34.65 20.41
N ASP A 592 -53.36 34.83 19.38
CA ASP A 592 -54.19 36.01 19.23
C ASP A 592 -55.15 36.10 20.43
N LYS A 593 -54.87 37.05 21.33
CA LYS A 593 -55.58 37.21 22.61
C LYS A 593 -56.97 37.84 22.45
N ARG A 594 -57.62 37.67 21.29
CA ARG A 594 -58.92 38.25 20.95
C ARG A 594 -59.86 37.20 20.34
N HIS A 595 -61.07 37.14 20.88
CA HIS A 595 -62.19 36.31 20.46
C HIS A 595 -62.00 34.77 20.52
N TRP A 596 -62.10 34.24 21.74
CA TRP A 596 -62.62 32.88 21.94
C TRP A 596 -64.12 32.85 21.56
N GLN A 597 -64.43 32.51 20.32
CA GLN A 597 -65.80 32.27 19.86
C GLN A 597 -65.97 30.79 19.52
N LYS A 598 -67.01 30.14 20.07
CA LYS A 598 -67.23 28.70 19.92
C LYS A 598 -67.64 28.37 18.47
N GLY A 599 -66.82 27.60 17.76
CA GLY A 599 -67.12 27.13 16.41
C GLY A 599 -66.37 25.84 16.09
N SER A 600 -67.09 24.72 16.19
CA SER A 600 -66.77 23.36 15.71
C SER A 600 -65.42 23.10 15.02
N ASP A 601 -64.35 22.96 15.81
CA ASP A 601 -63.31 21.96 15.56
C ASP A 601 -62.57 21.65 16.88
N GLY A 602 -62.01 20.43 17.01
CA GLY A 602 -61.38 19.99 18.27
C GLY A 602 -60.10 20.79 18.63
N PRO A 603 -59.71 20.90 19.92
CA PRO A 603 -58.53 21.65 20.33
C PRO A 603 -57.24 20.97 19.85
N GLN A 604 -56.74 21.40 18.69
CA GLN A 604 -55.49 20.92 18.12
C GLN A 604 -54.28 21.60 18.80
N ASN A 605 -53.98 21.16 20.02
CA ASN A 605 -52.95 21.71 20.91
C ASN A 605 -51.48 21.44 20.47
N GLY A 606 -51.26 20.89 19.27
CA GLY A 606 -49.94 20.53 18.76
C GLY A 606 -49.45 21.47 17.66
N LEU A 607 -48.14 21.58 17.50
CA LEU A 607 -47.55 22.29 16.37
C LEU A 607 -47.97 21.69 15.02
N ARG A 608 -48.13 22.55 14.02
CA ARG A 608 -48.33 22.22 12.61
C ARG A 608 -47.16 22.74 11.78
N GLY A 609 -46.96 22.19 10.59
CA GLY A 609 -45.94 22.68 9.66
C GLY A 609 -45.91 21.91 8.34
N ARG A 610 -45.28 22.48 7.31
CA ARG A 610 -45.04 21.77 6.05
C ARG A 610 -43.76 20.95 6.19
N VAL A 611 -43.84 19.63 5.98
CA VAL A 611 -42.69 18.73 6.10
C VAL A 611 -42.32 18.19 4.72
N LYS A 612 -41.05 18.36 4.32
CA LYS A 612 -40.47 17.83 3.09
C LYS A 612 -39.33 16.88 3.42
N ILE A 613 -39.51 15.59 3.17
CA ILE A 613 -38.50 14.54 3.42
C ILE A 613 -37.81 14.17 2.10
N THR A 614 -36.48 14.09 2.11
CA THR A 614 -35.67 13.60 0.99
C THR A 614 -34.71 12.52 1.51
N THR A 615 -34.72 11.34 0.90
CA THR A 615 -33.84 10.23 1.27
C THR A 615 -32.81 9.94 0.18
N ARG A 616 -31.59 9.53 0.58
CA ARG A 616 -30.55 8.98 -0.31
C ARG A 616 -29.94 7.73 0.31
N CYS A 617 -29.46 6.82 -0.54
CA CYS A 617 -28.93 5.49 -0.18
C CYS A 617 -29.84 4.66 0.76
N LEU A 618 -31.16 4.85 0.67
CA LEU A 618 -32.20 4.10 1.38
C LEU A 618 -33.15 3.43 0.38
N TRP A 619 -33.53 2.19 0.66
CA TRP A 619 -34.61 1.50 -0.07
C TRP A 619 -35.96 1.98 0.44
N VAL A 620 -36.75 2.61 -0.44
CA VAL A 620 -38.01 3.31 -0.07
C VAL A 620 -39.27 2.45 -0.16
N ASP A 621 -39.16 1.17 -0.53
CA ASP A 621 -40.28 0.21 -0.72
C ASP A 621 -41.47 0.81 -1.49
N ARG A 622 -41.22 1.22 -2.75
CA ARG A 622 -42.19 1.88 -3.64
C ARG A 622 -42.86 3.16 -3.06
N GLY A 623 -42.27 3.75 -2.03
CA GLY A 623 -42.79 4.95 -1.35
C GLY A 623 -43.29 4.70 0.07
N LYS A 624 -43.59 3.45 0.46
CA LYS A 624 -44.15 3.13 1.79
C LYS A 624 -43.29 3.61 2.96
N LEU A 625 -41.96 3.59 2.80
CA LEU A 625 -41.05 4.12 3.81
C LEU A 625 -41.16 5.65 3.91
N LEU A 626 -41.31 6.35 2.79
CA LEU A 626 -41.52 7.80 2.78
C LEU A 626 -42.86 8.16 3.44
N ASP A 627 -43.94 7.41 3.16
CA ASP A 627 -45.23 7.59 3.83
C ASP A 627 -45.13 7.39 5.34
N ALA A 628 -44.41 6.35 5.78
CA ALA A 628 -44.17 6.08 7.21
C ALA A 628 -43.35 7.18 7.87
N LEU A 629 -42.32 7.71 7.19
CA LEU A 629 -41.51 8.83 7.64
C LEU A 629 -42.34 10.13 7.71
N HIS A 630 -43.15 10.46 6.71
CA HIS A 630 -44.01 11.65 6.72
C HIS A 630 -45.07 11.58 7.84
N LYS A 631 -45.70 10.41 8.04
CA LYS A 631 -46.63 10.17 9.14
C LYS A 631 -45.95 10.35 10.50
N ALA A 632 -44.75 9.80 10.68
CA ALA A 632 -44.00 9.93 11.93
C ALA A 632 -43.46 11.34 12.19
N ALA A 633 -43.00 12.07 11.17
CA ALA A 633 -42.57 13.47 11.31
C ALA A 633 -43.74 14.37 11.72
N THR A 634 -44.90 14.20 11.09
CA THR A 634 -46.11 14.97 11.42
C THR A 634 -46.62 14.64 12.82
N ALA A 635 -46.66 13.35 13.19
CA ALA A 635 -47.06 12.92 14.53
C ALA A 635 -46.09 13.43 15.62
N ALA A 636 -44.78 13.41 15.36
CA ALA A 636 -43.78 13.96 16.27
C ALA A 636 -43.94 15.49 16.43
N LEU A 637 -44.12 16.23 15.33
CA LEU A 637 -44.35 17.68 15.37
C LEU A 637 -45.60 18.03 16.18
N SER A 638 -46.73 17.37 15.91
CA SER A 638 -47.99 17.64 16.62
C SER A 638 -48.06 17.05 18.03
N SER A 639 -47.01 16.34 18.49
CA SER A 639 -46.84 15.96 19.90
C SER A 639 -46.11 17.02 20.75
N LEU A 640 -45.54 18.05 20.12
CA LEU A 640 -44.79 19.10 20.79
C LEU A 640 -45.68 20.33 21.10
N PRO A 641 -45.41 21.03 22.21
CA PRO A 641 -46.17 22.21 22.62
C PRO A 641 -45.86 23.42 21.71
N LEU A 642 -46.78 24.38 21.69
CA LEU A 642 -46.78 25.51 20.74
C LEU A 642 -45.58 26.47 20.88
N ASP A 643 -44.92 26.46 22.04
CA ASP A 643 -43.74 27.24 22.42
C ASP A 643 -42.41 26.50 22.20
N ALA A 644 -42.42 25.23 21.79
CA ALA A 644 -41.21 24.42 21.64
C ALA A 644 -40.16 25.09 20.74
N ALA A 645 -38.92 25.15 21.22
CA ALA A 645 -37.78 25.70 20.47
C ALA A 645 -37.45 24.83 19.24
N LEU A 646 -36.93 25.45 18.17
CA LEU A 646 -36.65 24.77 16.90
C LEU A 646 -35.75 23.53 17.06
N GLY A 647 -34.66 23.63 17.83
CA GLY A 647 -33.78 22.49 18.10
C GLY A 647 -34.45 21.32 18.85
N LEU A 648 -35.49 21.57 19.65
CA LEU A 648 -36.29 20.51 20.28
C LEU A 648 -37.19 19.80 19.25
N ILE A 649 -37.72 20.55 18.28
CA ILE A 649 -38.49 20.00 17.14
C ILE A 649 -37.57 19.12 16.28
N GLU A 650 -36.40 19.64 15.89
CA GLU A 650 -35.41 18.94 15.08
C GLU A 650 -34.95 17.63 15.75
N HIS A 651 -34.58 17.69 17.03
CA HIS A 651 -34.18 16.53 17.81
C HIS A 651 -35.29 15.48 17.94
N THR A 652 -36.51 15.90 18.29
CA THR A 652 -37.65 14.98 18.51
C THR A 652 -38.07 14.28 17.22
N VAL A 653 -38.15 15.03 16.11
CA VAL A 653 -38.46 14.48 14.79
C VAL A 653 -37.31 13.57 14.31
N GLY A 654 -36.05 13.98 14.49
CA GLY A 654 -34.88 13.17 14.15
C GLY A 654 -34.89 11.80 14.86
N LEU A 655 -35.19 11.77 16.15
CA LEU A 655 -35.33 10.53 16.92
C LEU A 655 -36.52 9.68 16.45
N ALA A 656 -37.67 10.28 16.14
CA ALA A 656 -38.83 9.56 15.62
C ALA A 656 -38.52 8.87 14.29
N LEU A 657 -37.83 9.57 13.37
CA LEU A 657 -37.48 9.03 12.05
C LEU A 657 -36.39 7.96 12.12
N ARG A 658 -35.36 8.12 12.97
CA ARG A 658 -34.40 7.03 13.24
C ARG A 658 -35.10 5.76 13.76
N LYS A 659 -36.07 5.90 14.68
CA LYS A 659 -36.88 4.77 15.19
C LYS A 659 -37.71 4.09 14.08
N VAL A 660 -38.30 4.87 13.15
CA VAL A 660 -39.04 4.30 12.00
C VAL A 660 -38.13 3.49 11.10
N VAL A 661 -36.96 4.00 10.68
CA VAL A 661 -36.07 3.24 9.78
C VAL A 661 -35.46 2.02 10.48
N GLN A 662 -35.08 2.13 11.76
CA GLN A 662 -34.62 0.97 12.54
C GLN A 662 -35.71 -0.11 12.60
N LYS A 663 -37.00 0.25 12.70
CA LYS A 663 -38.11 -0.71 12.66
C LYS A 663 -38.41 -1.27 11.26
N TYR A 664 -38.21 -0.48 10.19
CA TYR A 664 -38.56 -0.87 8.82
C TYR A 664 -37.47 -1.67 8.09
N SER A 665 -36.20 -1.34 8.31
CA SER A 665 -35.07 -1.93 7.56
C SER A 665 -33.85 -2.30 8.43
N ASN A 666 -33.96 -2.17 9.75
CA ASN A 666 -32.88 -2.39 10.72
C ASN A 666 -31.62 -1.51 10.53
N ARG A 667 -31.69 -0.46 9.70
CA ARG A 667 -30.59 0.49 9.47
C ARG A 667 -30.66 1.71 10.39
N ARG A 668 -29.51 2.37 10.57
CA ARG A 668 -29.35 3.61 11.36
C ARG A 668 -28.93 4.75 10.44
N PRO A 669 -29.84 5.31 9.62
CA PRO A 669 -29.49 6.40 8.74
C PRO A 669 -29.02 7.61 9.56
N ASP A 670 -28.16 8.43 8.95
CA ASP A 670 -27.97 9.78 9.44
C ASP A 670 -29.17 10.64 9.06
N VAL A 671 -29.67 11.41 10.03
CA VAL A 671 -30.93 12.15 9.92
C VAL A 671 -30.66 13.60 10.28
N ILE A 672 -30.79 14.45 9.28
CA ILE A 672 -30.68 15.91 9.39
C ILE A 672 -32.11 16.47 9.32
N VAL A 673 -32.53 17.17 10.37
CA VAL A 673 -33.79 17.91 10.39
C VAL A 673 -33.44 19.40 10.49
N ILE A 674 -34.05 20.21 9.63
CA ILE A 674 -33.90 21.66 9.58
C ILE A 674 -35.30 22.25 9.78
N ALA A 675 -35.51 22.91 10.91
CA ALA A 675 -36.77 23.57 11.26
C ALA A 675 -36.63 25.09 11.11
N SER A 676 -37.42 25.68 10.22
CA SER A 676 -37.54 27.13 10.04
C SER A 676 -38.96 27.58 10.35
N GLU A 677 -39.14 28.73 10.99
CA GLU A 677 -40.48 29.27 11.20
C GLU A 677 -41.05 29.85 9.91
N ALA A 678 -42.36 29.70 9.72
CA ALA A 678 -43.07 30.29 8.59
C ALA A 678 -43.08 31.82 8.72
N SER A 679 -42.15 32.52 8.07
CA SER A 679 -42.18 33.98 8.01
C SER A 679 -43.52 34.44 7.43
N GLN A 680 -44.22 35.37 8.09
CA GLN A 680 -45.44 35.95 7.54
C GLN A 680 -45.09 36.68 6.24
N SER A 681 -45.45 36.07 5.10
CA SER A 681 -45.25 36.67 3.79
C SER A 681 -46.06 37.96 3.72
N VAL A 682 -45.39 39.09 3.46
CA VAL A 682 -46.04 40.37 3.18
C VAL A 682 -47.05 40.17 2.06
N ARG A 683 -48.34 40.27 2.40
CA ARG A 683 -49.43 40.19 1.42
C ARG A 683 -49.41 41.47 0.59
N ASN A 684 -48.85 41.44 -0.61
CA ASN A 684 -49.06 42.50 -1.60
C ASN A 684 -50.57 42.59 -1.91
N PRO A 685 -51.27 43.69 -1.59
CA PRO A 685 -52.72 43.78 -1.70
C PRO A 685 -53.12 44.37 -3.06
N ALA A 686 -52.77 43.69 -4.15
CA ALA A 686 -53.13 44.15 -5.50
C ALA A 686 -53.33 42.99 -6.49
N VAL A 687 -54.61 42.73 -6.79
CA VAL A 687 -55.24 42.50 -8.11
C VAL A 687 -56.44 41.57 -7.93
N SER A 688 -57.63 42.15 -8.00
CA SER A 688 -58.90 41.43 -8.07
C SER A 688 -59.28 41.16 -9.52
N GLN A 689 -59.70 39.93 -9.84
CA GLN A 689 -60.60 39.69 -10.97
C GLN A 689 -61.71 38.72 -10.55
N ASN A 690 -62.96 39.10 -10.85
CA ASN A 690 -64.17 38.32 -10.59
C ASN A 690 -64.61 37.56 -11.84
N GLY A 691 -65.07 36.31 -11.68
CA GLY A 691 -65.93 35.59 -12.64
C GLY A 691 -65.23 35.15 -13.94
N ILE A 692 -65.42 33.94 -14.45
CA ILE A 692 -66.71 33.35 -14.87
C ILE A 692 -66.60 31.80 -14.85
N SER A 693 -67.73 31.10 -14.76
CA SER A 693 -67.82 29.63 -14.77
C SER A 693 -67.81 29.03 -16.19
N ILE A 694 -67.44 27.74 -16.34
CA ILE A 694 -67.91 26.81 -17.39
C ILE A 694 -67.66 25.35 -16.97
N ASP A 695 -68.52 24.45 -17.45
CA ASP A 695 -68.74 23.07 -16.96
C ASP A 695 -67.70 21.98 -17.32
N GLU A 696 -67.82 20.84 -16.63
CA GLU A 696 -67.23 19.57 -17.03
C GLU A 696 -67.81 19.04 -18.37
N LYS A 697 -66.94 18.51 -19.25
CA LYS A 697 -66.94 17.10 -19.72
C LYS A 697 -66.23 16.91 -21.07
N ARG A 698 -65.11 16.16 -21.07
CA ARG A 698 -65.03 14.80 -21.64
C ARG A 698 -63.63 14.20 -21.49
N ARG A 699 -63.57 12.86 -21.39
CA ARG A 699 -62.34 12.08 -21.49
C ARG A 699 -62.01 11.79 -22.96
N THR A 700 -60.76 12.01 -23.35
CA THR A 700 -59.88 11.05 -24.06
C THR A 700 -58.46 11.58 -23.96
N GLY A 701 -57.48 10.73 -23.65
CA GLY A 701 -56.08 11.14 -23.58
C GLY A 701 -55.28 10.62 -24.79
N SER A 702 -54.15 11.25 -25.10
CA SER A 702 -52.93 10.61 -25.62
C SER A 702 -51.83 11.65 -25.95
N ILE A 703 -50.63 11.15 -26.24
CA ILE A 703 -49.52 11.80 -26.98
C ILE A 703 -48.77 12.95 -26.27
N GLN A 704 -47.58 12.56 -25.78
CA GLN A 704 -46.24 13.10 -26.06
C GLN A 704 -46.01 14.55 -26.52
N GLU A 705 -44.84 15.05 -26.11
CA GLU A 705 -44.21 16.32 -26.48
C GLU A 705 -44.02 16.51 -28.00
N LYS A 706 -44.15 17.77 -28.45
CA LYS A 706 -43.19 18.36 -29.39
C LYS A 706 -43.25 19.90 -29.43
N GLN A 707 -42.21 20.48 -30.03
CA GLN A 707 -42.06 21.88 -30.46
C GLN A 707 -43.14 22.23 -31.53
N VAL A 708 -43.33 23.46 -32.03
CA VAL A 708 -42.37 24.51 -32.48
C VAL A 708 -43.07 25.90 -32.59
N ASP A 709 -42.33 26.89 -33.12
CA ASP A 709 -42.76 28.15 -33.76
C ASP A 709 -43.18 29.33 -32.85
N ALA A 710 -43.13 30.60 -33.28
CA ALA A 710 -42.82 31.22 -34.59
C ALA A 710 -41.84 32.42 -34.39
N LYS A 711 -40.81 32.67 -35.24
CA LYS A 711 -40.82 33.17 -36.64
C LYS A 711 -41.47 34.54 -36.86
N TRP A 712 -40.72 35.45 -37.51
CA TRP A 712 -41.27 36.49 -38.40
C TRP A 712 -40.52 36.49 -39.74
N ARG A 713 -41.29 36.49 -40.84
CA ARG A 713 -41.05 36.91 -42.25
C ARG A 713 -39.59 37.06 -42.75
N SER A 714 -39.20 36.59 -43.95
CA SER A 714 -39.91 35.93 -45.09
C SER A 714 -38.85 35.27 -46.03
N LYS A 715 -38.96 34.96 -47.34
CA LYS A 715 -39.91 35.30 -48.43
C LYS A 715 -39.80 34.31 -49.62
N GLN A 716 -40.92 34.08 -50.30
CA GLN A 716 -41.13 33.57 -51.68
C GLN A 716 -40.49 32.23 -52.18
N LYS A 717 -41.35 31.49 -52.91
CA LYS A 717 -41.11 30.27 -53.73
C LYS A 717 -40.42 30.67 -55.08
N GLN A 718 -39.96 29.80 -56.00
CA GLN A 718 -40.61 28.59 -56.56
C GLN A 718 -39.68 27.46 -57.09
N GLU A 719 -40.31 26.29 -57.12
CA GLU A 719 -40.07 25.00 -57.80
C GLU A 719 -40.13 25.05 -59.36
N PRO A 720 -40.02 23.93 -60.13
CA PRO A 720 -39.38 22.60 -59.88
C PRO A 720 -38.65 21.99 -61.12
N ARG A 721 -38.23 20.70 -61.03
CA ARG A 721 -37.98 19.73 -62.15
C ARG A 721 -36.79 20.03 -63.10
N SER A 722 -36.24 19.09 -63.89
CA SER A 722 -36.03 17.63 -63.72
C SER A 722 -35.14 17.07 -64.86
N ALA A 723 -34.38 16.01 -64.56
CA ALA A 723 -33.92 14.96 -65.49
C ALA A 723 -32.80 15.23 -66.54
N PHE A 724 -31.86 14.27 -66.54
CA PHE A 724 -31.24 13.58 -67.71
C PHE A 724 -29.91 14.02 -68.38
N LEU A 725 -29.19 12.95 -68.75
CA LEU A 725 -28.17 12.75 -69.78
C LEU A 725 -26.65 12.91 -69.45
N LYS A 726 -25.91 12.03 -70.14
CA LYS A 726 -24.44 11.89 -70.29
C LYS A 726 -23.93 12.97 -71.29
N THR A 727 -22.65 13.19 -71.61
CA THR A 727 -21.56 12.21 -71.86
C THR A 727 -20.16 12.85 -71.77
N GLN A 728 -19.13 12.04 -72.02
CA GLN A 728 -17.68 12.21 -71.87
C GLN A 728 -16.98 13.34 -72.67
N THR A 729 -15.66 13.41 -72.47
CA THR A 729 -14.59 14.03 -73.33
C THR A 729 -14.28 15.53 -73.16
N SER A 730 -13.03 15.98 -73.33
CA SER A 730 -11.71 15.33 -73.10
C SER A 730 -10.56 16.35 -73.16
N ARG A 731 -9.47 16.12 -72.39
CA ARG A 731 -8.08 16.60 -72.59
C ARG A 731 -7.79 18.11 -72.68
N GLY A 732 -6.61 18.48 -72.17
CA GLY A 732 -5.83 19.63 -72.62
C GLY A 732 -6.07 20.92 -71.84
N GLY A 733 -5.06 21.40 -71.12
CA GLY A 733 -5.04 22.73 -70.52
C GLY A 733 -3.93 23.59 -71.13
N ASN A 734 -3.95 24.89 -70.84
CA ASN A 734 -2.73 25.71 -70.85
C ASN A 734 -2.86 26.97 -69.97
N HIS A 735 -1.70 27.45 -69.54
CA HIS A 735 -1.42 28.74 -68.88
C HIS A 735 -1.48 29.91 -69.91
N PRO A 736 -1.25 31.22 -69.59
CA PRO A 736 -0.44 31.77 -68.49
C PRO A 736 -0.89 33.13 -67.83
N SER A 737 0.02 33.67 -66.99
CA SER A 737 0.37 35.11 -66.78
C SER A 737 -0.58 36.08 -66.04
N PHE A 738 -0.13 37.12 -65.30
CA PHE A 738 1.11 37.38 -64.51
C PHE A 738 0.90 38.65 -63.61
N LEU A 739 1.97 39.12 -62.93
CA LEU A 739 2.20 40.42 -62.25
C LEU A 739 1.57 40.60 -60.84
N LYS A 740 2.13 41.35 -59.86
CA LYS A 740 3.50 41.85 -59.45
C LYS A 740 3.36 42.17 -57.92
N GLN A 741 4.34 42.46 -57.03
CA GLN A 741 5.56 43.32 -57.05
C GLN A 741 6.26 43.20 -55.65
N ASN A 742 7.42 43.82 -55.32
CA ASN A 742 8.80 43.47 -55.75
C ASN A 742 9.87 43.89 -54.68
N VAL A 743 11.17 43.57 -54.88
CA VAL A 743 12.33 43.72 -53.95
C VAL A 743 13.49 44.59 -54.53
N LYS A 744 14.46 45.06 -53.71
CA LYS A 744 15.82 45.67 -54.01
C LYS A 744 16.55 45.98 -52.67
N SER A 745 17.86 46.26 -52.50
CA SER A 745 19.18 46.02 -53.17
C SER A 745 20.32 46.47 -52.15
N LYS A 746 21.61 46.84 -52.36
CA LYS A 746 22.48 47.18 -53.53
C LYS A 746 24.03 47.23 -53.22
N PHE A 747 24.79 46.12 -53.34
CA PHE A 747 26.26 46.04 -53.67
C PHE A 747 27.31 46.62 -52.66
N HIS A 748 28.64 46.40 -52.75
CA HIS A 748 29.65 46.14 -53.84
C HIS A 748 30.88 45.33 -53.30
N ARG A 749 31.90 44.81 -54.04
CA ARG A 749 32.24 44.77 -55.50
C ARG A 749 32.82 43.39 -55.99
N ALA A 750 34.15 43.26 -56.20
CA ALA A 750 34.89 42.23 -56.99
C ALA A 750 36.45 42.40 -56.76
N ALA A 751 37.44 41.72 -57.38
CA ALA A 751 37.54 41.02 -58.70
C ALA A 751 38.85 40.17 -58.91
N ASP A 752 38.90 39.41 -60.03
CA ASP A 752 40.01 39.00 -60.94
C ASP A 752 41.15 37.98 -60.60
N GLU A 753 41.68 37.38 -61.70
CA GLU A 753 42.93 36.60 -61.98
C GLU A 753 43.11 35.07 -61.71
N HIS A 754 42.96 34.28 -62.80
CA HIS A 754 43.93 33.36 -63.46
C HIS A 754 44.58 32.07 -62.86
N THR A 755 45.01 31.21 -63.82
CA THR A 755 46.07 30.14 -63.85
C THR A 755 45.86 28.68 -63.39
N GLU A 756 45.72 27.82 -64.41
CA GLU A 756 46.50 26.59 -64.74
C GLU A 756 46.90 25.50 -63.70
N SER A 757 46.32 24.31 -63.91
CA SER A 757 46.96 23.04 -64.35
C SER A 757 48.05 22.26 -63.53
N ARG A 758 47.96 20.93 -63.72
CA ARG A 758 49.01 19.88 -63.78
C ARG A 758 49.54 19.18 -62.52
N ASN A 759 49.89 17.91 -62.78
CA ASN A 759 50.64 16.92 -61.98
C ASN A 759 49.91 16.33 -60.75
N GLY A 760 49.71 15.01 -60.67
CA GLY A 760 49.99 13.98 -61.69
C GLY A 760 49.45 12.61 -61.28
N ALA A 761 49.22 11.74 -62.26
CA ALA A 761 48.86 10.34 -62.04
C ALA A 761 50.07 9.44 -62.31
N LYS A 762 50.24 8.39 -61.48
CA LYS A 762 50.27 7.00 -61.94
C LYS A 762 50.35 6.00 -60.79
N GLU A 763 49.97 4.76 -61.07
CA GLU A 763 50.22 3.62 -60.19
C GLU A 763 51.72 3.27 -60.17
N GLU A 764 52.17 2.65 -59.08
CA GLU A 764 53.07 1.50 -59.20
C GLU A 764 52.74 0.47 -58.11
N MET A 765 53.24 -0.75 -58.26
CA MET A 765 52.70 -1.96 -57.63
C MET A 765 53.82 -2.81 -57.00
N THR A 766 53.46 -3.70 -56.07
CA THR A 766 54.38 -4.60 -55.32
C THR A 766 55.23 -3.86 -54.27
N LEU A 767 55.89 -4.49 -53.27
CA LEU A 767 56.34 -5.88 -53.10
C LEU A 767 55.99 -6.45 -51.70
N SER A 768 56.33 -7.72 -51.46
CA SER A 768 55.83 -8.55 -50.36
C SER A 768 56.87 -8.95 -49.30
N SER A 769 56.44 -8.94 -48.03
CA SER A 769 56.96 -9.79 -46.92
C SER A 769 58.43 -9.57 -46.47
N PRO A 770 58.85 -10.04 -45.27
CA PRO A 770 59.07 -11.49 -45.02
C PRO A 770 58.77 -12.02 -43.59
N LYS A 771 58.55 -13.35 -43.48
CA LYS A 771 59.13 -14.37 -42.54
C LYS A 771 59.36 -14.03 -41.04
N GLU A 772 59.40 -14.93 -40.03
CA GLU A 772 59.19 -16.38 -39.72
C GLU A 772 59.22 -16.45 -38.15
N ARG A 773 59.07 -17.50 -37.32
CA ARG A 773 58.87 -18.98 -37.26
C ARG A 773 58.50 -19.29 -35.76
N THR A 774 58.01 -20.42 -35.24
CA THR A 774 57.14 -21.56 -35.65
C THR A 774 56.79 -22.36 -34.38
N VAL A 775 55.61 -22.96 -34.29
CA VAL A 775 55.30 -24.10 -33.38
C VAL A 775 54.59 -25.19 -34.19
N TYR A 776 54.61 -26.44 -33.71
CA TYR A 776 54.45 -27.69 -34.49
C TYR A 776 53.00 -28.18 -34.74
N ASN A 777 52.90 -29.16 -35.65
CA ASN A 777 51.68 -29.80 -36.18
C ASN A 777 51.49 -31.26 -35.72
N GLY A 778 50.27 -31.79 -35.86
CA GLY A 778 49.95 -33.23 -36.03
C GLY A 778 48.79 -33.74 -35.14
N SER A 779 47.81 -34.52 -35.62
CA SER A 779 47.49 -34.95 -37.01
C SER A 779 46.06 -35.52 -37.14
N GLU A 780 45.39 -35.16 -38.25
CA GLU A 780 44.30 -35.82 -39.02
C GLU A 780 43.48 -37.00 -38.46
N SER A 781 42.15 -36.95 -38.63
CA SER A 781 41.42 -37.73 -39.68
C SER A 781 39.89 -37.51 -39.66
N ASP A 782 39.20 -37.85 -40.77
CA ASP A 782 37.84 -37.41 -41.10
C ASP A 782 36.69 -38.39 -40.78
N LEU A 783 35.45 -37.87 -40.71
CA LEU A 783 34.24 -38.26 -41.51
C LEU A 783 32.89 -37.98 -40.81
N LEU A 784 31.84 -37.85 -41.63
CA LEU A 784 30.41 -37.63 -41.31
C LEU A 784 29.57 -38.51 -42.27
N PRO A 785 28.22 -38.55 -42.19
CA PRO A 785 27.32 -38.80 -41.03
C PRO A 785 26.33 -39.95 -41.36
N GLU A 786 25.33 -40.25 -40.50
CA GLU A 786 23.92 -40.44 -40.94
C GLU A 786 22.87 -40.52 -39.79
N THR A 787 21.64 -41.00 -40.09
CA THR A 787 20.37 -40.58 -39.44
C THR A 787 19.71 -41.61 -38.50
N PRO A 788 18.78 -41.19 -37.60
CA PRO A 788 18.09 -42.09 -36.66
C PRO A 788 16.69 -42.52 -37.14
N ASN A 789 16.26 -43.76 -36.83
CA ASN A 789 14.84 -44.14 -36.84
C ASN A 789 14.54 -45.49 -36.15
N SER A 790 13.54 -45.54 -35.26
CA SER A 790 12.56 -46.64 -35.05
C SER A 790 11.66 -46.36 -33.83
N LEU A 791 10.47 -46.98 -33.79
CA LEU A 791 9.43 -46.82 -32.76
C LEU A 791 9.31 -48.08 -31.87
N GLU A 792 8.30 -48.05 -30.98
CA GLU A 792 7.57 -49.19 -30.37
C GLU A 792 7.89 -49.55 -28.90
N THR A 793 6.93 -49.99 -28.05
CA THR A 793 5.44 -49.87 -28.07
C THR A 793 4.88 -49.86 -26.62
N VAL A 794 3.57 -49.61 -26.48
CA VAL A 794 2.79 -49.59 -25.23
C VAL A 794 2.77 -50.93 -24.49
N SER A 795 2.77 -50.91 -23.15
CA SER A 795 2.18 -51.94 -22.27
C SER A 795 1.82 -51.36 -20.89
N THR A 796 0.89 -52.00 -20.18
CA THR A 796 0.29 -51.55 -18.91
C THR A 796 0.32 -52.64 -17.84
N GLU A 797 -0.10 -52.28 -16.60
CA GLU A 797 -0.41 -53.18 -15.46
C GLU A 797 0.80 -53.82 -14.71
N SER A 798 0.62 -54.45 -13.53
CA SER A 798 0.01 -53.93 -12.28
C SER A 798 0.35 -54.82 -11.06
N LEU A 799 0.29 -54.24 -9.84
CA LEU A 799 0.07 -54.89 -8.52
C LEU A 799 1.14 -55.84 -7.91
N THR A 800 0.99 -56.05 -6.59
CA THR A 800 1.75 -56.92 -5.65
C THR A 800 3.24 -56.54 -5.44
N GLU A 801 3.78 -56.39 -4.22
CA GLU A 801 3.85 -57.29 -3.05
C GLU A 801 4.74 -58.53 -3.33
N GLU A 802 5.66 -58.97 -2.45
CA GLU A 802 5.77 -58.75 -1.00
C GLU A 802 7.23 -58.69 -0.47
N VAL A 803 7.40 -58.76 0.85
CA VAL A 803 8.63 -58.52 1.63
C VAL A 803 9.55 -59.75 1.69
N ASN A 804 10.88 -59.55 1.50
CA ASN A 804 11.88 -60.06 2.45
C ASN A 804 13.29 -59.47 2.28
N MET A 805 13.99 -59.26 3.40
CA MET A 805 15.38 -58.81 3.45
C MET A 805 16.12 -59.45 4.64
N THR A 806 17.06 -60.34 4.32
CA THR A 806 18.08 -60.89 5.23
C THR A 806 19.42 -60.75 4.50
N THR A 807 20.50 -60.22 5.07
CA THR A 807 21.18 -60.54 6.33
C THR A 807 21.96 -59.30 6.83
N ARG A 808 22.07 -58.96 8.12
CA ARG A 808 22.78 -59.64 9.22
C ARG A 808 24.31 -59.75 9.04
N SER A 809 25.06 -58.78 9.59
CA SER A 809 26.30 -59.05 10.33
C SER A 809 26.53 -57.98 11.41
N THR A 810 27.38 -58.26 12.40
CA THR A 810 27.50 -57.50 13.66
C THR A 810 28.92 -57.48 14.20
N ARG A 811 29.30 -56.37 14.87
CA ARG A 811 30.40 -56.29 15.85
C ARG A 811 30.22 -55.03 16.71
N GLU A 812 29.91 -55.18 18.02
CA GLU A 812 30.87 -55.27 19.15
C GLU A 812 31.47 -53.88 19.46
N SER A 813 31.01 -53.12 20.49
CA SER A 813 31.12 -53.28 21.96
C SER A 813 32.27 -52.43 22.54
N SER A 814 32.28 -51.88 23.77
CA SER A 814 31.27 -51.66 24.82
C SER A 814 31.93 -50.93 26.02
N ASP A 815 31.22 -50.03 26.73
CA ASP A 815 31.44 -49.81 28.18
C ASP A 815 30.19 -49.14 28.83
N ALA A 816 30.05 -49.15 30.16
CA ALA A 816 28.76 -48.91 30.83
C ALA A 816 28.78 -48.29 32.25
N GLY A 817 27.64 -47.71 32.65
CA GLY A 817 27.28 -47.31 34.04
C GLY A 817 27.09 -45.79 34.26
N LEU A 818 26.25 -45.32 35.20
CA LEU A 818 25.32 -45.99 36.12
C LEU A 818 24.29 -44.97 36.70
N MET A 819 23.13 -45.47 37.17
CA MET A 819 22.09 -44.80 38.02
C MET A 819 21.34 -43.59 37.41
N GLU A 820 20.00 -43.48 37.46
CA GLU A 820 18.94 -43.64 38.50
C GLU A 820 18.62 -42.35 39.29
N GLU A 821 17.34 -42.00 39.36
CA GLU A 821 16.79 -40.99 40.27
C GLU A 821 15.44 -41.48 40.85
N LYS A 822 15.20 -41.24 42.14
CA LYS A 822 13.97 -41.61 42.88
C LYS A 822 13.14 -40.38 43.24
N ALA A 823 11.88 -40.61 43.61
CA ALA A 823 10.97 -39.57 44.13
C ALA A 823 10.31 -40.00 45.44
N MET A 824 9.67 -39.02 46.12
CA MET A 824 8.86 -39.14 47.36
C MET A 824 9.72 -39.34 48.65
N ASP A 825 9.27 -38.93 49.85
CA ASP A 825 7.89 -38.67 50.31
C ASP A 825 7.73 -37.41 51.24
N ASP A 826 6.62 -37.31 52.00
CA ASP A 826 5.78 -36.09 52.10
C ASP A 826 5.71 -35.34 53.47
N SER A 827 4.83 -34.31 53.55
CA SER A 827 4.37 -33.50 54.72
C SER A 827 5.26 -32.30 55.17
N VAL A 828 4.86 -31.31 55.98
CA VAL A 828 3.76 -31.10 56.99
C VAL A 828 3.10 -29.69 56.85
N ASN A 829 2.10 -29.35 57.69
CA ASN A 829 1.25 -28.14 57.63
C ASN A 829 1.61 -26.97 58.58
N SER A 830 1.30 -25.72 58.15
CA SER A 830 0.50 -24.77 58.98
C SER A 830 -0.14 -23.58 58.20
N ALA A 831 -1.47 -23.46 58.31
CA ALA A 831 -2.32 -22.24 58.22
C ALA A 831 -2.34 -21.28 56.97
N LYS A 832 -3.46 -21.37 56.20
CA LYS A 832 -4.36 -20.27 55.68
C LYS A 832 -3.73 -18.92 55.22
N MET A 833 -3.98 -18.37 54.02
CA MET A 833 -5.28 -18.13 53.33
C MET A 833 -5.20 -18.01 51.76
N SER A 834 -6.40 -17.94 51.15
CA SER A 834 -6.79 -17.87 49.72
C SER A 834 -6.00 -17.03 48.69
N SER A 835 -5.85 -17.57 47.47
CA SER A 835 -5.52 -16.86 46.20
C SER A 835 -6.15 -17.59 44.98
N PRO A 836 -6.05 -17.07 43.71
CA PRO A 836 -7.04 -17.35 42.66
C PRO A 836 -6.87 -18.64 41.82
N THR A 837 -7.93 -18.95 41.05
CA THR A 837 -8.19 -20.23 40.37
C THR A 837 -7.18 -20.61 39.27
N ILE A 838 -6.29 -21.55 39.59
CA ILE A 838 -5.39 -22.20 38.63
C ILE A 838 -6.21 -23.00 37.59
N ARG A 839 -6.01 -22.70 36.28
CA ARG A 839 -6.52 -23.55 35.19
C ARG A 839 -5.76 -24.89 35.18
N ARG A 840 -6.25 -25.87 35.93
CA ARG A 840 -5.69 -27.25 35.98
C ARG A 840 -5.51 -27.82 34.58
N LYS A 841 -4.26 -27.93 34.12
CA LYS A 841 -3.82 -28.58 32.88
C LYS A 841 -4.41 -30.00 32.82
N TRP A 842 -4.96 -30.39 31.67
CA TRP A 842 -5.56 -31.71 31.50
C TRP A 842 -4.48 -32.79 31.44
N LYS A 843 -4.69 -33.91 32.14
CA LYS A 843 -3.78 -35.08 32.14
C LYS A 843 -4.10 -36.00 30.95
N SER A 844 -3.13 -36.77 30.47
CA SER A 844 -3.34 -37.63 29.29
C SER A 844 -4.40 -38.72 29.52
N GLY A 845 -4.44 -39.34 30.70
CA GLY A 845 -5.48 -40.32 31.06
C GLY A 845 -6.88 -39.70 31.16
N GLU A 846 -6.98 -38.49 31.72
CA GLU A 846 -8.22 -37.70 31.82
C GLU A 846 -8.79 -37.34 30.43
N VAL A 847 -7.91 -37.06 29.45
CA VAL A 847 -8.30 -36.86 28.05
C VAL A 847 -8.80 -38.17 27.41
N LEU A 848 -8.20 -39.32 27.70
CA LEU A 848 -8.66 -40.62 27.20
C LEU A 848 -10.03 -41.02 27.78
N VAL A 849 -10.24 -40.82 29.07
CA VAL A 849 -11.56 -41.03 29.72
C VAL A 849 -12.62 -40.14 29.07
N LEU A 850 -12.32 -38.87 28.78
CA LEU A 850 -13.23 -37.96 28.08
C LEU A 850 -13.59 -38.45 26.67
N ILE A 851 -12.64 -39.04 25.94
CA ILE A 851 -12.88 -39.56 24.59
C ILE A 851 -13.82 -40.78 24.65
N GLU A 852 -13.57 -41.72 25.56
CA GLU A 852 -14.37 -42.93 25.70
C GLU A 852 -15.78 -42.65 26.26
N ALA A 853 -15.90 -41.82 27.31
CA ALA A 853 -17.20 -41.40 27.84
C ALA A 853 -18.04 -40.66 26.79
N ARG A 854 -17.42 -39.78 25.98
CA ARG A 854 -18.13 -39.09 24.90
C ARG A 854 -18.54 -40.04 23.77
N LYS A 855 -17.74 -41.07 23.47
CA LYS A 855 -18.07 -42.13 22.49
C LYS A 855 -19.28 -42.95 22.94
N GLN A 856 -19.36 -43.32 24.21
CA GLN A 856 -20.50 -44.07 24.78
C GLN A 856 -21.82 -43.27 24.70
N GLU A 857 -21.77 -41.97 25.02
CA GLU A 857 -22.93 -41.07 24.94
C GLU A 857 -23.46 -40.79 23.51
N GLU A 858 -22.81 -41.26 22.45
CA GLU A 858 -23.33 -41.07 21.08
C GLU A 858 -24.65 -41.83 20.84
N ASN A 859 -24.83 -43.00 21.47
CA ASN A 859 -26.09 -43.74 21.40
C ASN A 859 -27.26 -42.91 21.98
N ASN A 860 -27.00 -42.16 23.06
CA ASN A 860 -27.98 -41.28 23.71
C ASN A 860 -28.30 -40.04 22.86
N LEU A 861 -27.34 -39.54 22.08
CA LEU A 861 -27.58 -38.49 21.07
C LEU A 861 -28.52 -38.99 19.96
N GLN A 862 -28.33 -40.22 19.49
CA GLN A 862 -29.13 -40.80 18.40
C GLN A 862 -30.58 -41.07 18.78
N GLN A 863 -30.85 -41.31 20.08
CA GLN A 863 -32.20 -41.41 20.66
C GLN A 863 -32.86 -40.05 20.93
N GLY A 864 -32.26 -38.94 20.46
CA GLY A 864 -32.89 -37.62 20.48
C GLY A 864 -32.77 -36.84 21.80
N GLN A 865 -31.95 -37.28 22.75
CA GLN A 865 -31.76 -36.52 23.99
C GLN A 865 -31.02 -35.19 23.72
N GLY A 866 -31.54 -34.10 24.30
CA GLY A 866 -31.05 -32.75 24.02
C GLY A 866 -29.58 -32.54 24.39
N ARG A 867 -28.81 -31.95 23.47
CA ARG A 867 -27.34 -31.74 23.49
C ARG A 867 -26.72 -31.16 24.77
N LYS A 868 -27.51 -30.63 25.72
CA LYS A 868 -27.05 -30.20 27.05
C LYS A 868 -26.88 -31.36 28.05
N ARG A 869 -27.62 -32.47 27.91
CA ARG A 869 -27.55 -33.62 28.84
C ARG A 869 -26.26 -34.42 28.68
N ILE A 870 -25.82 -34.67 27.45
CA ILE A 870 -24.60 -35.45 27.14
C ILE A 870 -23.36 -34.87 27.85
N TRP A 871 -23.18 -33.55 27.86
CA TRP A 871 -22.03 -32.96 28.54
C TRP A 871 -22.11 -33.04 30.08
N LYS A 872 -23.31 -33.28 30.64
CA LYS A 872 -23.49 -33.62 32.06
C LYS A 872 -23.09 -35.07 32.31
N ALA A 873 -23.61 -36.02 31.51
CA ALA A 873 -23.22 -37.44 31.59
C ALA A 873 -21.70 -37.66 31.41
N VAL A 874 -21.07 -36.99 30.43
CA VAL A 874 -19.60 -37.03 30.23
C VAL A 874 -18.84 -36.44 31.42
N ALA A 875 -19.36 -35.40 32.08
CA ALA A 875 -18.75 -34.86 33.30
C ALA A 875 -18.94 -35.78 34.52
N GLU A 876 -20.07 -36.49 34.59
CA GLU A 876 -20.38 -37.47 35.64
C GLU A 876 -19.49 -38.72 35.51
N ALA A 877 -19.33 -39.27 34.30
CA ALA A 877 -18.40 -40.35 34.02
C ALA A 877 -16.92 -39.96 34.27
N LEU A 878 -16.55 -38.69 34.06
CA LEU A 878 -15.23 -38.19 34.46
C LEU A 878 -15.08 -38.14 35.98
N ALA A 879 -16.11 -37.73 36.72
CA ALA A 879 -16.10 -37.70 38.19
C ALA A 879 -16.03 -39.11 38.80
N GLU A 880 -16.73 -40.08 38.23
CA GLU A 880 -16.62 -41.51 38.59
C GLU A 880 -15.19 -42.05 38.38
N ALA A 881 -14.50 -41.60 37.33
CA ALA A 881 -13.08 -41.87 37.09
C ALA A 881 -12.11 -41.01 37.93
N GLY A 882 -12.60 -40.23 38.90
CA GLY A 882 -11.78 -39.40 39.80
C GLY A 882 -11.35 -38.04 39.25
N PHE A 883 -11.95 -37.55 38.15
CA PHE A 883 -11.61 -36.30 37.47
C PHE A 883 -12.75 -35.27 37.51
N GLU A 884 -12.80 -34.44 38.55
CA GLU A 884 -13.78 -33.34 38.64
C GLU A 884 -13.60 -32.30 37.51
N ARG A 885 -14.50 -32.30 36.53
CA ARG A 885 -14.57 -31.31 35.44
C ARG A 885 -16.00 -30.88 35.16
N THR A 886 -16.19 -29.63 34.74
CA THR A 886 -17.54 -29.14 34.41
C THR A 886 -17.95 -29.50 32.97
N PRO A 887 -19.25 -29.65 32.68
CA PRO A 887 -19.76 -29.97 31.34
C PRO A 887 -19.18 -29.11 30.21
N ASP A 888 -19.06 -27.79 30.43
CA ASP A 888 -18.49 -26.88 29.43
C ASP A 888 -16.97 -27.03 29.28
N GLN A 889 -16.23 -27.42 30.33
CA GLN A 889 -14.80 -27.75 30.21
C GLN A 889 -14.59 -29.00 29.34
N CYS A 890 -15.35 -30.07 29.60
CA CYS A 890 -15.31 -31.30 28.78
C CYS A 890 -15.65 -31.01 27.32
N LYS A 891 -16.71 -30.25 27.08
CA LYS A 891 -17.15 -29.78 25.76
C LYS A 891 -16.07 -28.97 25.04
N THR A 892 -15.43 -28.01 25.70
CA THR A 892 -14.35 -27.20 25.11
C THR A 892 -13.15 -28.04 24.72
N VAL A 893 -12.73 -28.99 25.56
CA VAL A 893 -11.64 -29.91 25.24
C VAL A 893 -11.99 -30.82 24.07
N TRP A 894 -13.19 -31.43 24.05
CA TRP A 894 -13.65 -32.24 22.93
C TRP A 894 -13.60 -31.50 21.58
N PHE A 895 -14.11 -30.26 21.50
CA PHE A 895 -14.04 -29.49 20.26
C PHE A 895 -12.59 -29.15 19.84
N SER A 896 -11.67 -28.98 20.79
CA SER A 896 -10.24 -28.82 20.49
C SER A 896 -9.63 -30.12 19.94
N LEU A 897 -9.96 -31.28 20.52
CA LEU A 897 -9.53 -32.59 20.06
C LEU A 897 -10.07 -32.90 18.65
N VAL A 898 -11.37 -32.68 18.39
CA VAL A 898 -11.99 -32.88 17.08
C VAL A 898 -11.35 -31.98 16.01
N LYS A 899 -11.10 -30.70 16.32
CA LYS A 899 -10.42 -29.80 15.37
C LYS A 899 -9.01 -30.30 15.05
N ARG A 900 -8.24 -30.70 16.08
CA ARG A 900 -6.88 -31.21 15.90
C ARG A 900 -6.83 -32.55 15.16
N TYR A 901 -7.82 -33.42 15.38
CA TYR A 901 -7.99 -34.66 14.63
C TYR A 901 -8.24 -34.39 13.14
N LYS A 902 -9.18 -33.50 12.78
CA LYS A 902 -9.47 -33.20 11.36
C LYS A 902 -8.25 -32.69 10.60
N SER A 903 -7.53 -31.71 11.17
CA SER A 903 -6.27 -31.23 10.59
C SER A 903 -5.11 -32.25 10.64
N SER A 904 -5.25 -33.35 11.40
CA SER A 904 -4.32 -34.48 11.32
C SER A 904 -4.72 -35.47 10.23
N VAL A 905 -6.01 -35.71 9.98
CA VAL A 905 -6.49 -36.53 8.85
C VAL A 905 -6.08 -35.90 7.52
N GLU A 906 -6.25 -34.59 7.39
CA GLU A 906 -5.78 -33.80 6.24
C GLU A 906 -4.25 -33.96 5.98
N ALA A 907 -3.46 -34.18 7.04
CA ALA A 907 -2.01 -34.39 6.97
C ALA A 907 -1.57 -35.87 6.84
N VAL A 908 -2.40 -36.83 7.25
CA VAL A 908 -2.09 -38.27 7.19
C VAL A 908 -2.10 -38.81 5.75
N ASN A 909 -2.80 -38.14 4.83
CA ASN A 909 -2.63 -38.37 3.38
C ASN A 909 -1.19 -38.12 2.88
N ASN A 910 -0.37 -37.40 3.66
CA ASN A 910 1.06 -37.19 3.43
C ASN A 910 1.95 -37.95 4.44
N GLY A 911 1.43 -39.01 5.07
CA GLY A 911 2.22 -40.00 5.83
C GLY A 911 2.57 -39.68 7.29
N ALA A 912 2.12 -38.56 7.87
CA ALA A 912 2.57 -38.12 9.20
C ALA A 912 1.49 -38.20 10.31
N LYS A 913 1.46 -39.27 11.10
CA LYS A 913 0.69 -39.35 12.36
C LYS A 913 1.41 -38.57 13.48
N ASN A 914 1.02 -37.31 13.72
CA ASN A 914 1.74 -36.41 14.62
C ASN A 914 0.90 -35.87 15.81
N PHE A 915 0.01 -36.70 16.37
CA PHE A 915 -0.87 -36.33 17.50
C PHE A 915 -1.14 -37.50 18.46
N SER A 916 -0.86 -37.31 19.75
CA SER A 916 -0.85 -38.34 20.80
C SER A 916 -2.21 -38.98 21.14
N PHE A 917 -3.33 -38.42 20.66
CA PHE A 917 -4.67 -39.00 20.83
C PHE A 917 -5.32 -39.31 19.47
N TYR A 918 -4.53 -39.38 18.38
CA TYR A 918 -5.06 -39.57 17.03
C TYR A 918 -5.86 -40.86 16.91
N ASP A 919 -5.31 -42.01 17.30
CA ASP A 919 -5.99 -43.31 17.13
C ASP A 919 -7.23 -43.44 18.03
N ALA A 920 -7.18 -42.89 19.25
CA ALA A 920 -8.35 -42.83 20.14
C ALA A 920 -9.47 -41.94 19.56
N MET A 921 -9.13 -40.77 19.00
CA MET A 921 -10.07 -39.92 18.29
C MET A 921 -10.58 -40.55 17.00
N HIS A 922 -9.74 -41.30 16.28
CA HIS A 922 -10.11 -42.01 15.06
C HIS A 922 -11.16 -43.07 15.36
N VAL A 923 -10.93 -43.94 16.35
CA VAL A 923 -11.89 -44.97 16.78
C VAL A 923 -13.19 -44.33 17.31
N ALA A 924 -13.09 -43.22 18.05
CA ALA A 924 -14.27 -42.52 18.57
C ALA A 924 -15.11 -41.84 17.48
N LEU A 925 -14.50 -41.33 16.40
CA LEU A 925 -15.21 -40.60 15.35
C LEU A 925 -15.63 -41.48 14.16
N SER A 926 -14.86 -42.49 13.78
CA SER A 926 -15.25 -43.40 12.67
C SER A 926 -16.53 -44.16 13.00
N GLY A 927 -16.75 -44.51 14.28
CA GLY A 927 -18.00 -45.09 14.76
C GLY A 927 -19.22 -44.15 14.64
N MET A 928 -19.02 -42.82 14.60
CA MET A 928 -20.10 -41.85 14.41
C MET A 928 -20.49 -41.71 12.93
N GLU A 929 -19.50 -41.67 12.04
CA GLU A 929 -19.72 -41.45 10.60
C GLU A 929 -20.44 -42.65 9.94
N VAL A 930 -20.10 -43.88 10.32
CA VAL A 930 -20.73 -45.11 9.80
C VAL A 930 -22.24 -45.15 10.05
N VAL A 931 -22.73 -44.62 11.18
CA VAL A 931 -24.18 -44.60 11.49
C VAL A 931 -24.89 -43.47 10.76
N SER A 932 -24.23 -42.33 10.52
CA SER A 932 -24.81 -41.21 9.77
C SER A 932 -25.17 -41.60 8.33
N ASN A 933 -24.36 -42.43 7.67
CA ASN A 933 -24.60 -42.93 6.31
C ASN A 933 -25.74 -43.96 6.19
N LYS A 934 -26.29 -44.49 7.29
CA LYS A 934 -27.54 -45.27 7.24
C LYS A 934 -28.77 -44.37 7.14
N LYS A 935 -28.82 -43.27 7.91
CA LYS A 935 -29.93 -42.29 7.90
C LYS A 935 -29.94 -41.35 6.67
N SER A 936 -29.16 -41.67 5.64
CA SER A 936 -29.19 -41.04 4.31
C SER A 936 -29.51 -42.05 3.20
N LYS A 937 -29.99 -43.25 3.57
CA LYS A 937 -30.48 -44.31 2.67
C LYS A 937 -31.82 -44.93 3.15
N GLU A 938 -32.41 -44.33 4.17
CA GLU A 938 -33.82 -44.44 4.60
C GLU A 938 -34.44 -43.05 4.43
#